data_AF-A0A2N2EDS4-F1
#
_entry.id   AF-A0A2N2EDS4-F1
#
_cell.length_a   1.000
_cell.length_b   1.000
_cell.length_c   1.000
_cell.angle_alpha   90.00
_cell.angle_beta   90.00
_cell.angle_gamma   90.00
#
_symmetry.space_group_name_H-M   'P 1'
#
loop_
_entity.id
_entity.type
_entity.pdbx_description
1 polymer ?
#
loop_
_entity_poly.entity_id
_entity_poly.type
_entity_poly.pdbx_seq_one_letter_code
_entity_poly.pdbx_strand_id
1 'polypeptide(L)'
;MEKFLKLRHLKTEKMFNKNLLPIAVGVVAIVITLLTLFSGENVGLSDNGDYPRFAHKNNIYSLEDSTYPFYWFYDQYEMDIEGNTKLDKFTNFFKLSTVGNPYYSPHFIFLQLSKIPNTIYNKIHDNPSTSYHIGGLAIIYIFLYALALFLIINFLKDQKPFMKFLAAGLLLIIFCDQGYTLYFNSFYGEAAQLVISMLTIGIALQLLKNKGGRILIICYYISVVILAGSKFTNIPIGAMLGIIGLLFIMISKDKWFKYITVLSFIVAVIGIVSLTKNIPTWMDDVTNYQSVFFGVLKDSETPEQDLMDLDLNPKYAILANTHAYLGNNYPMDVYSEEFKSEFYGKVSKTNILKYYLSHPERFIEKLKISAVNSGYIKPAYLGNYGPARPRFEFTHRFELWSKLRLMLRFDNFYVIIGFFLLAFILFINEGKQLLKTDEDKLEKIILLAIWVVIVASTAVNFVVPIIGNGEADLAKHMFGFIHYFDLMALVLFIWIISILLKSKKTIYLSIGLVIIVFVSSGIMKHRTQKYSELEVGAYVQFGQYEDKDVIWQIIQRDDTAVLLFSREVIEFMPFDQGGGSKDEQRKIYGNNFWKDSYIRNWLNKDFLNVLTKNKSLVLESENISYLTDADKNLKEGGTHAFYWTFIPAAVDWGHEEAYNYKTNDQVFLLDAHELKEYLVNNNLEHTKEEPYWLRTPMGSNPSMVRYVATDGYIFHKDAIEDTIGLAPALRLSKDVKIVDGEGSGKHPFIIQE
;
A
#
# COMPACT_ATOMS: atom_id res chain seq x y z
N MET A 1 14.76 -19.60 -58.01
CA MET A 1 13.89 -18.61 -57.33
C MET A 1 13.06 -19.23 -56.19
N GLU A 2 12.41 -20.38 -56.40
CA GLU A 2 11.66 -21.11 -55.36
C GLU A 2 12.48 -21.52 -54.13
N LYS A 3 13.72 -22.02 -54.28
CA LYS A 3 14.60 -22.33 -53.14
C LYS A 3 14.95 -21.10 -52.29
N PHE A 4 15.03 -19.93 -52.92
CA PHE A 4 15.32 -18.64 -52.26
C PHE A 4 14.07 -18.10 -51.56
N LEU A 5 12.88 -18.29 -52.15
CA LEU A 5 11.58 -17.98 -51.53
C LEU A 5 11.28 -18.91 -50.34
N LYS A 6 11.57 -20.22 -50.43
CA LYS A 6 11.42 -21.17 -49.31
C LYS A 6 12.38 -20.89 -48.16
N LEU A 7 13.63 -20.51 -48.44
CA LEU A 7 14.60 -20.06 -47.43
C LEU A 7 14.21 -18.73 -46.78
N ARG A 8 13.64 -17.79 -47.56
CA ARG A 8 13.06 -16.55 -47.02
C ARG A 8 11.83 -16.86 -46.16
N HIS A 9 10.91 -17.72 -46.61
CA HIS A 9 9.72 -18.12 -45.86
C HIS A 9 10.07 -18.84 -44.54
N LEU A 10 11.03 -19.77 -44.56
CA LEU A 10 11.51 -20.48 -43.36
C LEU A 10 12.29 -19.58 -42.39
N LYS A 11 13.08 -18.61 -42.89
CA LYS A 11 13.70 -17.56 -42.04
C LYS A 11 12.64 -16.62 -41.47
N THR A 12 11.63 -16.27 -42.26
CA THR A 12 10.56 -15.36 -41.84
C THR A 12 9.64 -16.03 -40.83
N GLU A 13 9.30 -17.31 -40.99
CA GLU A 13 8.59 -18.13 -40.00
C GLU A 13 9.40 -18.34 -38.71
N LYS A 14 10.70 -18.71 -38.79
CA LYS A 14 11.54 -18.84 -37.59
C LYS A 14 11.76 -17.52 -36.86
N MET A 15 11.71 -16.40 -37.57
CA MET A 15 11.86 -15.05 -37.00
C MET A 15 10.53 -14.52 -36.45
N PHE A 16 9.40 -14.84 -37.08
CA PHE A 16 8.04 -14.58 -36.56
C PHE A 16 7.79 -15.35 -35.26
N ASN A 17 8.19 -16.63 -35.20
CA ASN A 17 7.90 -17.49 -34.05
C ASN A 17 8.78 -17.19 -32.81
N LYS A 18 9.92 -16.50 -32.97
CA LYS A 18 10.81 -16.12 -31.86
C LYS A 18 10.42 -14.80 -31.16
N ASN A 19 9.77 -13.88 -31.86
CA ASN A 19 9.38 -12.58 -31.31
C ASN A 19 7.89 -12.51 -30.92
N LEU A 20 7.10 -13.55 -31.19
CA LEU A 20 5.66 -13.55 -30.90
C LEU A 20 5.35 -13.43 -29.40
N LEU A 21 6.08 -14.13 -28.53
CA LEU A 21 5.82 -14.10 -27.08
C LEU A 21 6.07 -12.72 -26.45
N PRO A 22 7.22 -12.04 -26.66
CA PRO A 22 7.41 -10.68 -26.18
C PRO A 22 6.32 -9.71 -26.65
N ILE A 23 5.95 -9.77 -27.94
CA ILE A 23 4.87 -8.94 -28.52
C ILE A 23 3.54 -9.24 -27.82
N ALA A 24 3.20 -10.53 -27.66
CA ALA A 24 1.99 -10.96 -26.99
C ALA A 24 1.93 -10.44 -25.55
N VAL A 25 3.03 -10.51 -24.79
CA VAL A 25 3.08 -9.97 -23.42
C VAL A 25 2.83 -8.46 -23.41
N GLY A 26 3.48 -7.70 -24.29
CA GLY A 26 3.23 -6.26 -24.40
C GLY A 26 1.77 -5.95 -24.73
N VAL A 27 1.17 -6.64 -25.71
CA VAL A 27 -0.24 -6.45 -26.10
C VAL A 27 -1.19 -6.85 -24.97
N VAL A 28 -0.97 -8.00 -24.32
CA VAL A 28 -1.80 -8.47 -23.21
C VAL A 28 -1.73 -7.49 -22.04
N ALA A 29 -0.54 -6.96 -21.72
CA ALA A 29 -0.39 -5.94 -20.68
C ALA A 29 -1.18 -4.66 -21.00
N ILE A 30 -1.15 -4.19 -22.25
CA ILE A 30 -1.98 -3.06 -22.71
C ILE A 30 -3.45 -3.37 -22.51
N VAL A 31 -3.92 -4.53 -23.00
CA VAL A 31 -5.34 -4.92 -22.93
C VAL A 31 -5.81 -5.03 -21.49
N ILE A 32 -5.09 -5.76 -20.63
CA ILE A 32 -5.43 -5.89 -19.21
C ILE A 32 -5.50 -4.52 -18.55
N THR A 33 -4.49 -3.67 -18.75
CA THR A 33 -4.44 -2.36 -18.10
C THR A 33 -5.57 -1.43 -18.59
N LEU A 34 -5.88 -1.43 -19.88
CA LEU A 34 -7.01 -0.66 -20.42
C LEU A 34 -8.34 -1.18 -19.86
N LEU A 35 -8.51 -2.50 -19.74
CA LEU A 35 -9.71 -3.09 -19.14
C LEU A 35 -9.82 -2.76 -17.65
N THR A 36 -8.71 -2.75 -16.91
CA THR A 36 -8.69 -2.33 -15.51
C THR A 36 -9.17 -0.89 -15.39
N LEU A 37 -8.56 0.04 -16.12
CA LEU A 37 -8.75 1.48 -15.94
C LEU A 37 -10.01 2.05 -16.58
N PHE A 38 -10.44 1.51 -17.73
CA PHE A 38 -11.44 2.16 -18.59
C PHE A 38 -12.63 1.25 -18.97
N SER A 39 -12.72 0.01 -18.46
CA SER A 39 -13.89 -0.84 -18.73
C SER A 39 -15.08 -0.44 -17.88
N GLY A 40 -16.16 0.04 -18.50
CA GLY A 40 -17.31 0.58 -17.76
C GLY A 40 -16.97 1.97 -17.20
N GLU A 41 -17.18 2.18 -15.90
CA GLU A 41 -16.74 3.40 -15.24
C GLU A 41 -15.21 3.44 -15.12
N ASN A 42 -14.64 4.62 -15.39
CA ASN A 42 -13.23 4.89 -15.24
C ASN A 42 -12.81 4.75 -13.77
N VAL A 43 -11.64 4.13 -13.55
CA VAL A 43 -11.07 3.96 -12.21
C VAL A 43 -9.64 4.47 -12.15
N GLY A 44 -9.25 4.97 -10.99
CA GLY A 44 -7.92 5.50 -10.72
C GLY A 44 -7.66 5.57 -9.22
N LEU A 45 -6.70 6.40 -8.81
CA LEU A 45 -6.50 6.71 -7.40
C LEU A 45 -7.05 8.11 -7.12
N SER A 46 -7.78 8.25 -6.02
CA SER A 46 -8.28 9.54 -5.55
C SER A 46 -7.13 10.45 -5.06
N ASP A 47 -7.38 11.75 -4.92
CA ASP A 47 -6.35 12.71 -4.49
C ASP A 47 -6.21 12.72 -2.96
N ASN A 48 -5.02 12.37 -2.48
CA ASN A 48 -4.66 12.48 -1.06
C ASN A 48 -4.19 13.89 -0.64
N GLY A 49 -4.33 14.89 -1.51
CA GLY A 49 -3.81 16.25 -1.35
C GLY A 49 -2.46 16.49 -2.02
N ASP A 50 -1.84 15.48 -2.64
CA ASP A 50 -0.57 15.64 -3.36
C ASP A 50 -0.73 16.04 -4.83
N TYR A 51 -1.89 15.87 -5.45
CA TYR A 51 -2.05 16.18 -6.88
C TYR A 51 -1.62 17.61 -7.25
N PRO A 52 -1.96 18.66 -6.47
CA PRO A 52 -1.51 20.02 -6.75
C PRO A 52 0.02 20.16 -6.92
N ARG A 53 0.81 19.35 -6.21
CA ARG A 53 2.28 19.36 -6.29
C ARG A 53 2.80 19.03 -7.69
N PHE A 54 2.06 18.21 -8.44
CA PHE A 54 2.41 17.77 -9.79
C PHE A 54 1.58 18.48 -10.85
N ALA A 55 0.25 18.53 -10.68
CA ALA A 55 -0.69 19.07 -11.63
C ALA A 55 -0.53 20.59 -11.81
N HIS A 56 -0.53 21.37 -10.72
CA HIS A 56 -0.43 22.84 -10.81
C HIS A 56 0.91 23.28 -11.40
N LYS A 57 2.00 22.56 -11.11
CA LYS A 57 3.32 22.82 -11.75
C LYS A 57 3.31 22.60 -13.25
N ASN A 58 2.39 21.79 -13.75
CA ASN A 58 2.17 21.56 -15.18
C ASN A 58 0.97 22.34 -15.73
N ASN A 59 0.47 23.34 -14.99
CA ASN A 59 -0.70 24.15 -15.35
C ASN A 59 -1.95 23.32 -15.61
N ILE A 60 -2.19 22.31 -14.76
CA ILE A 60 -3.41 21.51 -14.74
C ILE A 60 -4.05 21.73 -13.37
N TYR A 61 -5.34 22.06 -13.35
CA TYR A 61 -6.09 22.48 -12.18
C TYR A 61 -7.40 21.71 -12.06
N SER A 62 -7.85 21.48 -10.83
CA SER A 62 -9.15 20.85 -10.57
C SER A 62 -10.30 21.75 -11.02
N LEU A 63 -11.36 21.15 -11.55
CA LEU A 63 -12.57 21.87 -11.98
C LEU A 63 -13.44 22.33 -10.79
N GLU A 64 -13.37 21.59 -9.69
CA GLU A 64 -14.18 21.82 -8.50
C GLU A 64 -13.33 21.62 -7.24
N ASP A 65 -13.62 22.40 -6.19
CA ASP A 65 -13.11 22.14 -4.86
C ASP A 65 -13.91 20.98 -4.25
N SER A 66 -13.44 19.75 -4.44
CA SER A 66 -14.10 18.57 -3.86
C SER A 66 -14.02 18.62 -2.34
N THR A 67 -15.15 18.38 -1.68
CA THR A 67 -15.21 18.18 -0.22
C THR A 67 -14.65 16.81 0.20
N TYR A 68 -14.52 15.86 -0.74
CA TYR A 68 -14.08 14.48 -0.46
C TYR A 68 -13.01 13.97 -1.44
N PRO A 69 -11.86 14.68 -1.57
CA PRO A 69 -10.86 14.36 -2.59
C PRO A 69 -10.23 12.98 -2.40
N PHE A 70 -10.26 12.42 -1.19
CA PHE A 70 -9.76 11.08 -0.85
C PHE A 70 -10.72 9.94 -1.23
N TYR A 71 -12.03 10.22 -1.30
CA TYR A 71 -13.06 9.19 -1.41
C TYR A 71 -13.54 8.95 -2.83
N TRP A 72 -13.41 9.96 -3.70
CA TRP A 72 -13.79 9.87 -5.10
C TRP A 72 -12.62 10.20 -6.02
N PHE A 73 -12.52 9.40 -7.07
CA PHE A 73 -11.57 9.59 -8.15
C PHE A 73 -12.17 10.53 -9.20
N TYR A 74 -11.52 11.68 -9.41
CA TYR A 74 -11.86 12.63 -10.47
C TYR A 74 -10.90 12.45 -11.64
N ASP A 75 -11.44 12.33 -12.85
CA ASP A 75 -10.65 12.12 -14.07
C ASP A 75 -10.63 13.33 -15.01
N GLN A 76 -11.45 14.34 -14.76
CA GLN A 76 -11.51 15.60 -15.49
C GLN A 76 -10.87 16.75 -14.72
N TYR A 77 -10.08 17.54 -15.45
CA TYR A 77 -9.36 18.72 -14.99
C TYR A 77 -9.39 19.79 -16.08
N GLU A 78 -8.93 20.99 -15.75
CA GLU A 78 -8.66 22.05 -16.72
C GLU A 78 -7.14 22.24 -16.87
N MET A 79 -6.66 22.32 -18.10
CA MET A 79 -5.29 22.73 -18.41
C MET A 79 -5.26 24.14 -19.00
N ASP A 80 -4.33 24.95 -18.51
CA ASP A 80 -4.09 26.27 -19.08
C ASP A 80 -3.23 26.15 -20.35
N ILE A 81 -3.66 26.85 -21.39
CA ILE A 81 -3.00 26.92 -22.70
C ILE A 81 -2.76 28.40 -23.02
N GLU A 82 -1.75 28.97 -22.38
CA GLU A 82 -1.30 30.33 -22.62
C GLU A 82 -0.80 30.51 -24.08
N GLY A 83 -1.08 31.66 -24.70
CA GLY A 83 -0.46 32.08 -25.97
C GLY A 83 -1.44 32.57 -27.03
N ASN A 84 -1.01 33.56 -27.82
CA ASN A 84 -1.86 34.19 -28.84
C ASN A 84 -1.79 33.45 -30.18
N THR A 85 -0.66 32.81 -30.50
CA THR A 85 -0.49 32.01 -31.72
C THR A 85 -0.49 30.50 -31.44
N LYS A 86 -0.69 29.68 -32.47
CA LYS A 86 -0.60 28.20 -32.35
C LYS A 86 0.79 27.75 -31.88
N LEU A 87 1.84 28.46 -32.29
CA LEU A 87 3.21 28.15 -31.89
C LEU A 87 3.44 28.51 -30.42
N ASP A 88 2.99 29.69 -29.98
CA ASP A 88 3.10 30.11 -28.58
C ASP A 88 2.39 29.13 -27.67
N LYS A 89 1.15 28.75 -28.04
CA LYS A 89 0.38 27.72 -27.34
C LYS A 89 1.21 26.46 -27.23
N PHE A 90 1.68 25.90 -28.35
CA PHE A 90 2.49 24.67 -28.36
C PHE A 90 3.78 24.75 -27.53
N THR A 91 4.49 25.88 -27.53
CA THR A 91 5.68 26.04 -26.69
C THR A 91 5.33 26.14 -25.20
N ASN A 92 4.20 26.76 -24.87
CA ASN A 92 3.71 26.87 -23.49
C ASN A 92 3.16 25.55 -22.93
N PHE A 93 2.85 24.55 -23.78
CA PHE A 93 2.49 23.20 -23.32
C PHE A 93 3.53 22.62 -22.34
N PHE A 94 4.81 22.92 -22.55
CA PHE A 94 5.96 22.38 -21.82
C PHE A 94 6.51 23.34 -20.76
N LYS A 95 5.90 24.50 -20.58
CA LYS A 95 6.33 25.48 -19.58
C LYS A 95 5.80 25.07 -18.20
N LEU A 96 6.67 25.07 -17.21
CA LEU A 96 6.30 24.82 -15.82
C LEU A 96 5.81 26.11 -15.15
N SER A 97 4.81 25.96 -14.28
CA SER A 97 4.31 27.06 -13.45
C SER A 97 5.34 27.45 -12.39
N THR A 98 5.53 28.75 -12.21
CA THR A 98 6.32 29.31 -11.10
C THR A 98 5.47 29.57 -9.85
N VAL A 99 4.15 29.34 -9.91
CA VAL A 99 3.22 29.57 -8.80
C VAL A 99 3.34 28.46 -7.76
N GLY A 100 3.28 28.82 -6.47
CA GLY A 100 3.39 27.91 -5.33
C GLY A 100 4.82 27.44 -5.06
N ASN A 101 4.98 26.59 -4.04
CA ASN A 101 6.28 26.14 -3.56
C ASN A 101 7.14 25.50 -4.68
N PRO A 102 8.46 25.73 -4.70
CA PRO A 102 9.33 25.11 -5.69
C PRO A 102 9.31 23.60 -5.54
N TYR A 103 9.16 22.89 -6.66
CA TYR A 103 9.27 21.43 -6.74
C TYR A 103 9.67 21.08 -8.18
N TYR A 104 10.77 20.36 -8.34
CA TYR A 104 11.32 19.98 -9.63
C TYR A 104 11.43 18.46 -9.72
N SER A 105 10.86 17.89 -10.77
CA SER A 105 10.98 16.47 -11.04
C SER A 105 11.05 16.19 -12.56
N PRO A 106 11.97 15.31 -13.01
CA PRO A 106 11.96 14.75 -14.35
C PRO A 106 10.64 14.06 -14.72
N HIS A 107 9.83 13.66 -13.73
CA HIS A 107 8.48 13.10 -13.93
C HIS A 107 7.54 14.05 -14.68
N PHE A 108 7.72 15.36 -14.58
CA PHE A 108 6.87 16.34 -15.26
C PHE A 108 6.83 16.17 -16.77
N ILE A 109 7.87 15.56 -17.38
CA ILE A 109 7.86 15.29 -18.82
C ILE A 109 6.67 14.42 -19.23
N PHE A 110 6.22 13.48 -18.39
CA PHE A 110 5.07 12.63 -18.70
C PHE A 110 3.76 13.42 -18.65
N LEU A 111 3.60 14.32 -17.68
CA LEU A 111 2.45 15.21 -17.59
C LEU A 111 2.41 16.16 -18.81
N GLN A 112 3.55 16.74 -19.21
CA GLN A 112 3.61 17.59 -20.39
C GLN A 112 3.27 16.82 -21.67
N LEU A 113 3.81 15.61 -21.86
CA LEU A 113 3.50 14.76 -23.00
C LEU A 113 2.03 14.33 -23.01
N SER A 114 1.40 14.15 -21.84
CA SER A 114 -0.01 13.74 -21.72
C SER A 114 -1.00 14.78 -22.22
N LYS A 115 -0.59 16.05 -22.36
CA LYS A 115 -1.42 17.09 -22.97
C LYS A 115 -1.62 16.86 -24.48
N ILE A 116 -0.74 16.11 -25.14
CA ILE A 116 -0.84 15.78 -26.58
C ILE A 116 -2.04 14.87 -26.87
N PRO A 117 -2.18 13.67 -26.25
CA PRO A 117 -3.36 12.84 -26.47
C PRO A 117 -4.65 13.55 -26.03
N ASN A 118 -4.61 14.38 -24.98
CA ASN A 118 -5.74 15.23 -24.59
C ASN A 118 -6.16 16.22 -25.69
N THR A 119 -5.20 16.96 -26.27
CA THR A 119 -5.49 17.89 -27.37
C THR A 119 -6.09 17.18 -28.58
N ILE A 120 -5.60 15.98 -28.90
CA ILE A 120 -6.14 15.16 -29.99
C ILE A 120 -7.57 14.71 -29.64
N TYR A 121 -7.78 14.19 -28.44
CA TYR A 121 -9.08 13.72 -27.96
C TYR A 121 -10.12 14.84 -27.96
N ASN A 122 -9.78 16.02 -27.43
CA ASN A 122 -10.67 17.17 -27.37
C ASN A 122 -11.08 17.63 -28.78
N LYS A 123 -10.14 17.62 -29.72
CA LYS A 123 -10.43 17.98 -31.11
C LYS A 123 -11.34 16.97 -31.81
N ILE A 124 -11.22 15.68 -31.50
CA ILE A 124 -12.06 14.63 -32.10
C ILE A 124 -13.50 14.69 -31.58
N HIS A 125 -13.68 15.09 -30.31
CA HIS A 125 -14.99 15.08 -29.63
C HIS A 125 -15.60 16.48 -29.45
N ASP A 126 -15.04 17.51 -30.10
CA ASP A 126 -15.46 18.91 -29.98
C ASP A 126 -15.52 19.44 -28.53
N ASN A 127 -14.65 18.92 -27.65
CA ASN A 127 -14.50 19.42 -26.27
C ASN A 127 -13.70 20.73 -26.25
N PRO A 128 -13.84 21.55 -25.19
CA PRO A 128 -12.99 22.71 -24.97
C PRO A 128 -11.50 22.34 -25.06
N SER A 129 -10.70 23.19 -25.71
CA SER A 129 -9.26 22.92 -25.85
C SER A 129 -8.55 22.86 -24.50
N THR A 130 -9.10 23.48 -23.45
CA THR A 130 -8.57 23.49 -22.09
C THR A 130 -8.96 22.26 -21.27
N SER A 131 -9.85 21.39 -21.76
CA SER A 131 -10.21 20.17 -21.02
C SER A 131 -9.01 19.22 -20.90
N TYR A 132 -8.76 18.69 -19.71
CA TYR A 132 -7.71 17.71 -19.46
C TYR A 132 -8.29 16.47 -18.79
N HIS A 133 -8.18 15.34 -19.48
CA HIS A 133 -8.53 14.02 -18.97
C HIS A 133 -7.24 13.29 -18.51
N ILE A 134 -7.22 12.84 -17.26
CA ILE A 134 -6.03 12.18 -16.67
C ILE A 134 -5.69 10.84 -17.34
N GLY A 135 -6.68 10.15 -17.90
CA GLY A 135 -6.48 9.00 -18.80
C GLY A 135 -5.48 9.21 -19.95
N GLY A 136 -5.27 10.44 -20.43
CA GLY A 136 -4.20 10.74 -21.40
C GLY A 136 -2.79 10.47 -20.85
N LEU A 137 -2.58 10.69 -19.56
CA LEU A 137 -1.35 10.34 -18.85
C LEU A 137 -1.23 8.82 -18.66
N ALA A 138 -2.33 8.16 -18.31
CA ALA A 138 -2.38 6.70 -18.17
C ALA A 138 -1.97 5.98 -19.45
N ILE A 139 -2.42 6.46 -20.62
CA ILE A 139 -2.06 5.90 -21.94
C ILE A 139 -0.53 5.92 -22.15
N ILE A 140 0.15 7.01 -21.76
CA ILE A 140 1.61 7.11 -21.87
C ILE A 140 2.29 6.05 -20.99
N TYR A 141 1.85 5.92 -19.74
CA TYR A 141 2.39 4.90 -18.85
C TYR A 141 2.13 3.48 -19.37
N ILE A 142 0.93 3.19 -19.88
CA ILE A 142 0.58 1.89 -20.46
C ILE A 142 1.56 1.51 -21.58
N PHE A 143 1.85 2.42 -22.51
CA PHE A 143 2.75 2.13 -23.63
C PHE A 143 4.20 1.91 -23.18
N LEU A 144 4.71 2.77 -22.29
CA LEU A 144 6.05 2.64 -21.75
C LEU A 144 6.20 1.37 -20.91
N TYR A 145 5.15 1.01 -20.16
CA TYR A 145 5.12 -0.20 -19.36
C TYR A 145 5.10 -1.46 -20.23
N ALA A 146 4.23 -1.49 -21.24
CA ALA A 146 4.19 -2.59 -22.21
C ALA A 146 5.54 -2.76 -22.93
N LEU A 147 6.22 -1.66 -23.27
CA LEU A 147 7.58 -1.69 -23.80
C LEU A 147 8.55 -2.29 -22.78
N ALA A 148 8.49 -1.90 -21.51
CA ALA A 148 9.35 -2.47 -20.47
C ALA A 148 9.17 -4.00 -20.35
N LEU A 149 7.93 -4.48 -20.25
CA LEU A 149 7.63 -5.91 -20.17
C LEU A 149 8.05 -6.67 -21.45
N PHE A 150 7.84 -6.07 -22.62
CA PHE A 150 8.35 -6.59 -23.88
C PHE A 150 9.86 -6.78 -23.85
N LEU A 151 10.63 -5.78 -23.38
CA LEU A 151 12.09 -5.85 -23.33
C LEU A 151 12.56 -6.92 -22.34
N ILE A 152 11.90 -7.07 -21.19
CA ILE A 152 12.22 -8.13 -20.21
C ILE A 152 11.99 -9.52 -20.82
N ILE A 153 10.84 -9.77 -21.45
CA ILE A 153 10.53 -11.09 -22.02
C ILE A 153 11.35 -11.37 -23.29
N ASN A 154 11.70 -10.35 -24.07
CA ASN A 154 12.61 -10.49 -25.21
C ASN A 154 14.01 -10.94 -24.78
N PHE A 155 14.45 -10.59 -23.57
CA PHE A 155 15.68 -11.14 -22.99
C PHE A 155 15.57 -12.66 -22.75
N LEU A 156 14.38 -13.17 -22.42
CA LEU A 156 14.16 -14.59 -22.16
C LEU A 156 13.82 -15.43 -23.40
N LYS A 157 13.78 -14.86 -24.61
CA LYS A 157 13.32 -15.55 -25.83
C LYS A 157 14.07 -16.84 -26.17
N ASP A 158 15.34 -16.93 -25.79
CA ASP A 158 16.24 -18.06 -26.07
C ASP A 158 16.27 -19.07 -24.91
N GLN A 159 15.53 -18.83 -23.83
CA GLN A 159 15.39 -19.76 -22.69
C GLN A 159 14.44 -20.93 -23.02
N LYS A 160 14.48 -21.97 -22.17
CA LYS A 160 13.59 -23.14 -22.28
C LYS A 160 12.12 -22.68 -22.33
N PRO A 161 11.26 -23.27 -23.20
CA PRO A 161 9.88 -22.83 -23.36
C PRO A 161 9.10 -22.70 -22.06
N PHE A 162 9.15 -23.72 -21.21
CA PHE A 162 8.48 -23.67 -19.90
C PHE A 162 8.91 -22.46 -19.07
N MET A 163 10.21 -22.18 -18.96
CA MET A 163 10.72 -21.08 -18.14
C MET A 163 10.34 -19.70 -18.68
N LYS A 164 10.35 -19.51 -20.00
CA LYS A 164 9.95 -18.21 -20.59
C LYS A 164 8.44 -17.96 -20.50
N PHE A 165 7.60 -18.99 -20.65
CA PHE A 165 6.15 -18.86 -20.47
C PHE A 165 5.77 -18.68 -19.00
N LEU A 166 6.45 -19.38 -18.09
CA LEU A 166 6.31 -19.17 -16.65
C LEU A 166 6.66 -17.74 -16.25
N ALA A 167 7.82 -17.24 -16.69
CA ALA A 167 8.24 -15.86 -16.41
C ALA A 167 7.25 -14.84 -16.99
N ALA A 168 6.79 -15.04 -18.23
CA ALA A 168 5.78 -14.18 -18.85
C ALA A 168 4.45 -14.18 -18.09
N GLY A 169 3.96 -15.36 -17.69
CA GLY A 169 2.72 -15.51 -16.93
C GLY A 169 2.80 -14.85 -15.55
N LEU A 170 3.85 -15.13 -14.79
CA LEU A 170 4.07 -14.51 -13.47
C LEU A 170 4.24 -12.99 -13.58
N LEU A 171 4.98 -12.52 -14.59
CA LEU A 171 5.15 -11.09 -14.84
C LEU A 171 3.78 -10.42 -15.08
N LEU A 172 2.93 -10.98 -15.95
CA LEU A 172 1.59 -10.44 -16.20
C LEU A 172 0.68 -10.50 -14.97
N ILE A 173 0.68 -11.62 -14.22
CA ILE A 173 -0.16 -11.78 -13.02
C ILE A 173 0.22 -10.76 -11.95
N ILE A 174 1.52 -10.58 -11.69
CA ILE A 174 2.01 -9.68 -10.63
C ILE A 174 1.85 -8.22 -11.04
N PHE A 175 2.32 -7.88 -12.23
CA PHE A 175 2.56 -6.49 -12.62
C PHE A 175 1.46 -5.87 -13.48
N CYS A 176 0.46 -6.64 -13.92
CA CYS A 176 -0.79 -6.12 -14.47
C CYS A 176 -1.95 -6.15 -13.45
N ASP A 177 -1.64 -6.38 -12.18
CA ASP A 177 -2.62 -6.27 -11.09
C ASP A 177 -3.08 -4.82 -10.90
N GLN A 178 -4.35 -4.62 -10.55
CA GLN A 178 -4.90 -3.28 -10.36
C GLN A 178 -4.16 -2.42 -9.35
N GLY A 179 -3.60 -3.02 -8.31
CA GLY A 179 -2.86 -2.30 -7.29
C GLY A 179 -1.69 -1.51 -7.87
N TYR A 180 -1.08 -2.01 -8.94
CA TYR A 180 -0.04 -1.31 -9.69
C TYR A 180 -0.61 -0.39 -10.75
N THR A 181 -1.59 -0.86 -11.55
CA THR A 181 -2.02 -0.11 -12.73
C THR A 181 -2.90 1.10 -12.40
N LEU A 182 -3.59 1.13 -11.26
CA LEU A 182 -4.40 2.28 -10.83
C LEU A 182 -3.56 3.56 -10.71
N TYR A 183 -2.29 3.45 -10.32
CA TYR A 183 -1.36 4.59 -10.30
C TYR A 183 -1.19 5.24 -11.67
N PHE A 184 -1.38 4.52 -12.78
CA PHE A 184 -1.24 5.13 -14.11
C PHE A 184 -2.31 6.18 -14.37
N ASN A 185 -3.49 6.03 -13.74
CA ASN A 185 -4.59 6.98 -13.80
C ASN A 185 -4.61 7.87 -12.55
N SER A 186 -3.45 8.46 -12.24
CA SER A 186 -3.22 9.35 -11.10
C SER A 186 -2.06 10.32 -11.38
N PHE A 187 -1.95 11.42 -10.64
CA PHE A 187 -0.80 12.33 -10.75
C PHE A 187 0.40 11.91 -9.87
N TYR A 188 0.32 10.76 -9.20
CA TYR A 188 1.37 10.25 -8.33
C TYR A 188 2.68 9.92 -9.08
N GLY A 189 3.82 10.24 -8.46
CA GLY A 189 5.16 9.92 -8.98
C GLY A 189 5.47 8.41 -9.00
N GLU A 190 4.73 7.64 -8.21
CA GLU A 190 4.77 6.19 -8.07
C GLU A 190 4.56 5.47 -9.40
N ALA A 191 3.67 5.99 -10.25
CA ALA A 191 3.47 5.46 -11.60
C ALA A 191 4.76 5.51 -12.42
N ALA A 192 5.44 6.67 -12.42
CA ALA A 192 6.70 6.84 -13.12
C ALA A 192 7.83 6.01 -12.48
N GLN A 193 7.87 5.90 -11.15
CA GLN A 193 8.81 5.02 -10.46
C GLN A 193 8.69 3.57 -10.94
N LEU A 194 7.48 3.01 -10.99
CA LEU A 194 7.21 1.66 -11.47
C LEU A 194 7.59 1.48 -12.95
N VAL A 195 7.10 2.39 -13.81
CA VAL A 195 7.27 2.26 -15.26
C VAL A 195 8.75 2.38 -15.65
N ILE A 196 9.44 3.36 -15.09
CA ILE A 196 10.82 3.66 -15.46
C ILE A 196 11.79 2.66 -14.85
N SER A 197 11.58 2.17 -13.62
CA SER A 197 12.41 1.08 -13.07
C SER A 197 12.34 -0.19 -13.92
N MET A 198 11.13 -0.63 -14.30
CA MET A 198 10.93 -1.78 -15.18
C MET A 198 11.56 -1.55 -16.56
N LEU A 199 11.44 -0.34 -17.11
CA LEU A 199 12.05 0.03 -18.38
C LEU A 199 13.59 0.02 -18.29
N THR A 200 14.17 0.58 -17.23
CA THR A 200 15.62 0.57 -16.98
C THR A 200 16.16 -0.85 -16.92
N ILE A 201 15.48 -1.75 -16.21
CA ILE A 201 15.84 -3.18 -16.14
C ILE A 201 15.71 -3.83 -17.52
N GLY A 202 14.60 -3.60 -18.24
CA GLY A 202 14.41 -4.09 -19.60
C GLY A 202 15.53 -3.65 -20.54
N ILE A 203 15.92 -2.37 -20.52
CA ILE A 203 17.02 -1.83 -21.33
C ILE A 203 18.36 -2.45 -20.92
N ALA A 204 18.63 -2.57 -19.62
CA ALA A 204 19.84 -3.21 -19.10
C ALA A 204 19.99 -4.65 -19.59
N LEU A 205 18.90 -5.43 -19.58
CA LEU A 205 18.87 -6.78 -20.12
C LEU A 205 19.08 -6.80 -21.65
N GLN A 206 18.55 -5.82 -22.38
CA GLN A 206 18.79 -5.73 -23.83
C GLN A 206 20.23 -5.34 -24.18
N LEU A 207 20.93 -4.58 -23.34
CA LEU A 207 22.35 -4.27 -23.53
C LEU A 207 23.23 -5.53 -23.49
N LEU A 208 22.83 -6.56 -22.73
CA LEU A 208 23.52 -7.85 -22.70
C LEU A 208 23.39 -8.62 -24.03
N LYS A 209 22.26 -8.49 -24.72
CA LYS A 209 22.03 -9.08 -26.05
C LYS A 209 22.66 -8.26 -27.18
N ASN A 210 22.54 -6.94 -27.09
CA ASN A 210 23.02 -5.99 -28.11
C ASN A 210 24.30 -5.31 -27.63
N LYS A 211 25.36 -6.10 -27.46
CA LYS A 211 26.67 -5.66 -26.97
C LYS A 211 27.21 -4.54 -27.88
N GLY A 212 27.29 -3.31 -27.36
CA GLY A 212 27.69 -2.12 -28.12
C GLY A 212 26.56 -1.22 -28.63
N GLY A 213 25.30 -1.46 -28.23
CA GLY A 213 24.17 -0.62 -28.61
C GLY A 213 24.25 0.81 -28.03
N ARG A 214 24.77 1.75 -28.83
CA ARG A 214 25.02 3.15 -28.41
C ARG A 214 23.76 3.90 -27.97
N ILE A 215 22.65 3.73 -28.69
CA ILE A 215 21.37 4.35 -28.33
C ILE A 215 20.82 3.74 -27.03
N LEU A 216 20.93 2.41 -26.88
CA LEU A 216 20.43 1.71 -25.69
C LEU A 216 21.15 2.17 -24.41
N ILE A 217 22.46 2.41 -24.45
CA ILE A 217 23.19 2.87 -23.26
C ILE A 217 22.85 4.33 -22.93
N ILE A 218 22.57 5.18 -23.92
CA ILE A 218 22.05 6.54 -23.68
C ILE A 218 20.67 6.46 -23.03
N CYS A 219 19.76 5.64 -23.59
CA CYS A 219 18.43 5.42 -23.03
C CYS A 219 18.49 4.85 -21.60
N TYR A 220 19.45 3.96 -21.31
CA TYR A 220 19.68 3.44 -19.97
C TYR A 220 19.98 4.58 -18.99
N TYR A 221 20.98 5.42 -19.25
CA TYR A 221 21.33 6.51 -18.34
C TYR A 221 20.26 7.60 -18.24
N ILE A 222 19.53 7.89 -19.33
CA ILE A 222 18.35 8.77 -19.26
C ILE A 222 17.31 8.17 -18.31
N SER A 223 17.00 6.88 -18.43
CA SER A 223 16.05 6.21 -17.55
C SER A 223 16.51 6.21 -16.08
N VAL A 224 17.82 6.09 -15.83
CA VAL A 224 18.40 6.17 -14.48
C VAL A 224 18.17 7.55 -13.85
N VAL A 225 18.36 8.64 -14.58
CA VAL A 225 18.11 10.00 -14.07
C VAL A 225 16.63 10.24 -13.84
N ILE A 226 15.76 9.79 -14.75
CA ILE A 226 14.31 9.90 -14.59
C ILE A 226 13.83 9.10 -13.37
N LEU A 227 14.34 7.87 -13.17
CA LEU A 227 14.04 7.05 -12.00
C LEU A 227 14.46 7.76 -10.72
N ALA A 228 15.68 8.29 -10.65
CA ALA A 228 16.18 9.04 -9.49
C ALA A 228 15.30 10.25 -9.16
N GLY A 229 14.73 10.89 -10.18
CA GLY A 229 13.90 12.08 -10.02
C GLY A 229 12.39 11.82 -9.87
N SER A 230 11.91 10.60 -10.13
CA SER A 230 10.49 10.22 -9.98
C SER A 230 10.00 10.34 -8.52
N LYS A 231 10.90 10.09 -7.57
CA LYS A 231 10.77 10.39 -6.13
C LYS A 231 12.17 10.57 -5.56
N PHE A 232 12.36 11.52 -4.64
CA PHE A 232 13.69 11.76 -4.05
C PHE A 232 14.24 10.55 -3.28
N THR A 233 13.38 9.66 -2.78
CA THR A 233 13.79 8.37 -2.18
C THR A 233 14.47 7.42 -3.17
N ASN A 234 14.32 7.63 -4.49
CA ASN A 234 14.95 6.84 -5.53
C ASN A 234 16.35 7.35 -5.92
N ILE A 235 16.81 8.49 -5.38
CA ILE A 235 18.15 9.02 -5.67
C ILE A 235 19.26 7.98 -5.40
N PRO A 236 19.28 7.27 -4.24
CA PRO A 236 20.26 6.20 -4.00
C PRO A 236 20.19 5.08 -5.04
N ILE A 237 18.99 4.72 -5.50
CA ILE A 237 18.78 3.67 -6.51
C ILE A 237 19.34 4.10 -7.86
N GLY A 238 19.06 5.33 -8.27
CA GLY A 238 19.64 5.91 -9.48
C GLY A 238 21.17 5.94 -9.43
N ALA A 239 21.76 6.28 -8.29
CA ALA A 239 23.21 6.26 -8.11
C ALA A 239 23.78 4.83 -8.25
N MET A 240 23.17 3.83 -7.61
CA MET A 240 23.58 2.42 -7.73
C MET A 240 23.51 1.91 -9.18
N LEU A 241 22.40 2.18 -9.88
CA LEU A 241 22.23 1.83 -11.30
C LEU A 241 23.21 2.57 -12.20
N GLY A 242 23.49 3.84 -11.91
CA GLY A 242 24.48 4.63 -12.62
C GLY A 242 25.86 3.99 -12.56
N ILE A 243 26.32 3.59 -11.37
CA ILE A 243 27.62 2.93 -11.17
C ILE A 243 27.67 1.57 -11.87
N ILE A 244 26.64 0.74 -11.69
CA ILE A 244 26.59 -0.60 -12.32
C ILE A 244 26.51 -0.51 -13.85
N GLY A 245 25.95 0.58 -14.39
CA GLY A 245 25.97 0.88 -15.82
C GLY A 245 27.37 0.91 -16.43
N LEU A 246 28.41 1.24 -15.66
CA LEU A 246 29.80 1.23 -16.13
C LEU A 246 30.31 -0.18 -16.46
N LEU A 247 29.74 -1.23 -15.85
CA LEU A 247 30.10 -2.62 -16.16
C LEU A 247 29.82 -2.98 -17.63
N PHE A 248 28.89 -2.28 -18.30
CA PHE A 248 28.61 -2.50 -19.72
C PHE A 248 29.80 -2.15 -20.63
N ILE A 249 30.75 -1.32 -20.18
CA ILE A 249 32.00 -1.04 -20.92
C ILE A 249 32.77 -2.35 -21.22
N MET A 250 32.67 -3.32 -20.31
CA MET A 250 33.40 -4.57 -20.39
C MET A 250 32.82 -5.55 -21.43
N ILE A 251 31.52 -5.43 -21.77
CA ILE A 251 30.86 -6.36 -22.71
C ILE A 251 31.07 -6.01 -24.19
N SER A 252 31.57 -4.79 -24.49
CA SER A 252 31.74 -4.30 -25.86
C SER A 252 33.21 -3.98 -26.18
N LYS A 253 33.63 -4.30 -27.40
CA LYS A 253 34.93 -3.89 -27.96
C LYS A 253 34.88 -2.52 -28.65
N ASP A 254 33.69 -1.99 -28.93
CA ASP A 254 33.52 -0.70 -29.62
C ASP A 254 33.98 0.47 -28.73
N LYS A 255 35.01 1.20 -29.16
CA LYS A 255 35.56 2.35 -28.42
C LYS A 255 34.53 3.47 -28.25
N TRP A 256 33.69 3.72 -29.26
CA TRP A 256 32.65 4.76 -29.19
C TRP A 256 31.59 4.43 -28.17
N PHE A 257 31.17 3.16 -28.09
CA PHE A 257 30.27 2.70 -27.05
C PHE A 257 30.84 3.00 -25.65
N LYS A 258 32.15 2.76 -25.43
CA LYS A 258 32.80 3.05 -24.14
C LYS A 258 32.81 4.54 -23.83
N TYR A 259 33.19 5.39 -24.80
CA TYR A 259 33.18 6.85 -24.62
C TYR A 259 31.77 7.38 -24.33
N ILE A 260 30.76 6.92 -25.07
CA ILE A 260 29.36 7.28 -24.84
C ILE A 260 28.91 6.80 -23.45
N THR A 261 29.29 5.59 -23.03
CA THR A 261 28.96 5.08 -21.69
C THR A 261 29.50 5.97 -20.59
N VAL A 262 30.76 6.39 -20.68
CA VAL A 262 31.40 7.30 -19.70
C VAL A 262 30.76 8.68 -19.74
N LEU A 263 30.52 9.25 -20.93
CA LEU A 263 29.88 10.55 -21.06
C LEU A 263 28.45 10.54 -20.49
N SER A 264 27.64 9.53 -20.83
CA SER A 264 26.29 9.36 -20.29
C SER A 264 26.30 9.15 -18.78
N PHE A 265 27.28 8.42 -18.24
CA PHE A 265 27.47 8.30 -16.80
C PHE A 265 27.76 9.65 -16.14
N ILE A 266 28.69 10.45 -16.68
CA ILE A 266 29.01 11.78 -16.13
C ILE A 266 27.78 12.69 -16.15
N VAL A 267 27.05 12.72 -17.26
CA VAL A 267 25.81 13.50 -17.38
C VAL A 267 24.76 13.01 -16.37
N ALA A 268 24.63 11.71 -16.18
CA ALA A 268 23.71 11.15 -15.19
C ALA A 268 24.11 11.53 -13.76
N VAL A 269 25.40 11.50 -13.42
CA VAL A 269 25.90 11.96 -12.10
C VAL A 269 25.58 13.44 -11.89
N ILE A 270 25.81 14.29 -12.89
CA ILE A 270 25.46 15.72 -12.81
C ILE A 270 23.95 15.90 -12.59
N GLY A 271 23.13 15.15 -13.33
CA GLY A 271 21.67 15.17 -13.18
C GLY A 271 21.22 14.75 -11.77
N ILE A 272 21.75 13.64 -11.26
CA ILE A 272 21.43 13.13 -9.92
C ILE A 272 21.88 14.11 -8.82
N VAL A 273 23.09 14.65 -8.91
CA VAL A 273 23.58 15.67 -7.96
C VAL A 273 22.73 16.93 -8.02
N SER A 274 22.28 17.33 -9.20
CA SER A 274 21.37 18.46 -9.36
C SER A 274 20.01 18.20 -8.71
N LEU A 275 19.47 16.98 -8.80
CA LEU A 275 18.23 16.61 -8.11
C LEU A 275 18.37 16.74 -6.59
N THR A 276 19.46 16.23 -6.00
CA THR A 276 19.70 16.33 -4.56
C THR A 276 19.81 17.78 -4.10
N LYS A 277 20.50 18.64 -4.86
CA LYS A 277 20.66 20.07 -4.51
C LYS A 277 19.36 20.87 -4.64
N ASN A 278 18.41 20.40 -5.43
CA ASN A 278 17.13 21.06 -5.67
C ASN A 278 15.98 20.48 -4.84
N ILE A 279 16.27 19.64 -3.85
CA ILE A 279 15.27 19.23 -2.85
C ILE A 279 14.83 20.50 -2.10
N PRO A 280 13.53 20.84 -2.11
CA PRO A 280 13.05 22.04 -1.46
C PRO A 280 13.16 21.95 0.07
N THR A 281 13.57 23.05 0.72
CA THR A 281 13.73 23.12 2.19
C THR A 281 12.42 22.82 2.93
N TRP A 282 11.29 23.35 2.45
CA TRP A 282 9.97 23.10 3.04
C TRP A 282 9.63 21.59 3.12
N MET A 283 10.11 20.80 2.16
CA MET A 283 9.89 19.36 2.14
C MET A 283 10.77 18.67 3.17
N ASP A 284 12.01 19.12 3.31
CA ASP A 284 12.93 18.59 4.32
C ASP A 284 12.42 18.90 5.73
N ASP A 285 11.93 20.12 5.98
CA ASP A 285 11.33 20.52 7.25
C ASP A 285 10.13 19.62 7.61
N VAL A 286 9.13 19.53 6.71
CA VAL A 286 7.94 18.69 6.92
C VAL A 286 8.31 17.24 7.22
N THR A 287 9.22 16.67 6.43
CA THR A 287 9.58 15.27 6.55
C THR A 287 10.43 15.03 7.81
N ASN A 288 11.30 15.97 8.21
CA ASN A 288 12.07 15.92 9.46
C ASN A 288 11.17 15.99 10.68
N TYR A 289 10.19 16.87 10.67
CA TYR A 289 9.17 16.95 11.71
C TYR A 289 8.47 15.60 11.89
N GLN A 290 7.94 15.04 10.79
CA GLN A 290 7.23 13.75 10.83
C GLN A 290 8.14 12.60 11.28
N SER A 291 9.40 12.59 10.86
CA SER A 291 10.34 11.52 11.24
C SER A 291 10.64 11.49 12.73
N VAL A 292 10.69 12.66 13.39
CA VAL A 292 10.95 12.74 14.83
C VAL A 292 9.67 12.57 15.62
N PHE A 293 8.68 13.45 15.42
CA PHE A 293 7.50 13.53 16.29
C PHE A 293 6.44 12.48 15.97
N PHE A 294 6.36 12.06 14.71
CA PHE A 294 5.45 11.03 14.21
C PHE A 294 6.17 9.73 13.81
N GLY A 295 7.43 9.58 14.22
CA GLY A 295 8.26 8.41 13.99
C GLY A 295 8.96 8.03 15.28
N VAL A 296 10.12 8.65 15.55
CA VAL A 296 10.95 8.36 16.73
C VAL A 296 10.15 8.43 18.03
N LEU A 297 9.39 9.50 18.26
CA LEU A 297 8.65 9.72 19.52
C LEU A 297 7.25 9.09 19.55
N LYS A 298 6.70 8.68 18.40
CA LYS A 298 5.32 8.17 18.32
C LYS A 298 5.18 6.86 19.08
N ASP A 299 4.31 6.81 20.07
CA ASP A 299 4.16 5.66 20.99
C ASP A 299 5.47 5.35 21.77
N SER A 300 6.31 6.36 22.06
CA SER A 300 7.47 6.18 22.94
C SER A 300 7.06 6.29 24.42
N GLU A 301 7.57 5.37 25.25
CA GLU A 301 7.45 5.46 26.71
C GLU A 301 8.39 6.52 27.31
N THR A 302 9.44 6.90 26.58
CA THR A 302 10.50 7.82 27.06
C THR A 302 10.83 8.91 26.03
N PRO A 303 9.85 9.73 25.60
CA PRO A 303 10.04 10.71 24.52
C PRO A 303 11.09 11.79 24.85
N GLU A 304 11.27 12.14 26.12
CA GLU A 304 12.31 13.08 26.55
C GLU A 304 13.73 12.51 26.33
N GLN A 305 13.94 11.23 26.67
CA GLN A 305 15.23 10.56 26.47
C GLN A 305 15.54 10.40 24.98
N ASP A 306 14.54 10.03 24.18
CA ASP A 306 14.70 9.90 22.73
C ASP A 306 15.12 11.22 22.07
N LEU A 307 14.60 12.35 22.57
CA LEU A 307 15.03 13.68 22.12
C LEU A 307 16.48 13.98 22.53
N MET A 308 16.88 13.64 23.76
CA MET A 308 18.27 13.80 24.20
C MET A 308 19.24 12.97 23.34
N ASP A 309 18.86 11.75 22.98
CA ASP A 309 19.67 10.86 22.12
C ASP A 309 19.77 11.36 20.67
N LEU A 310 18.82 12.21 20.24
CA LEU A 310 18.86 12.96 18.98
C LEU A 310 19.59 14.31 19.08
N ASP A 311 20.14 14.66 20.24
CA ASP A 311 20.73 15.98 20.56
C ASP A 311 19.71 17.14 20.43
N LEU A 312 18.46 16.86 20.81
CA LEU A 312 17.33 17.80 20.81
C LEU A 312 16.87 18.11 22.23
N ASN A 313 16.19 19.26 22.39
CA ASN A 313 15.71 19.70 23.69
C ASN A 313 14.48 18.88 24.15
N PRO A 314 14.48 18.28 25.36
CA PRO A 314 13.36 17.50 25.89
C PRO A 314 12.03 18.26 25.95
N LYS A 315 12.03 19.60 25.98
CA LYS A 315 10.81 20.41 25.96
C LYS A 315 9.90 20.12 24.76
N TYR A 316 10.46 19.59 23.66
CA TYR A 316 9.70 19.21 22.46
C TYR A 316 8.99 17.86 22.58
N ALA A 317 9.12 17.14 23.71
CA ALA A 317 8.44 15.84 23.92
C ALA A 317 6.92 15.97 23.86
N ILE A 318 6.37 17.15 24.19
CA ILE A 318 4.93 17.46 24.07
C ILE A 318 4.39 17.36 22.63
N LEU A 319 5.28 17.36 21.63
CA LEU A 319 4.93 17.16 20.22
C LEU A 319 4.88 15.67 19.83
N ALA A 320 5.18 14.72 20.73
CA ALA A 320 5.03 13.30 20.43
C ALA A 320 3.62 12.98 19.90
N ASN A 321 3.54 12.06 18.94
CA ASN A 321 2.29 11.66 18.27
C ASN A 321 1.63 12.72 17.38
N THR A 322 2.28 13.88 17.17
CA THR A 322 1.79 14.92 16.25
C THR A 322 2.41 14.81 14.85
N HIS A 323 1.71 15.28 13.81
CA HIS A 323 2.20 15.31 12.43
C HIS A 323 2.25 16.73 11.87
N ALA A 324 3.04 16.95 10.81
CA ALA A 324 3.32 18.28 10.24
C ALA A 324 2.11 19.00 9.58
N TYR A 325 0.91 18.44 9.67
CA TYR A 325 -0.30 18.94 9.01
C TYR A 325 -1.44 19.24 10.00
N LEU A 326 -1.12 19.50 11.28
CA LEU A 326 -2.12 19.87 12.30
C LEU A 326 -2.61 21.33 12.22
N GLY A 327 -2.06 22.14 11.29
CA GLY A 327 -2.41 23.56 11.17
C GLY A 327 -2.06 24.33 12.44
N ASN A 328 -3.04 24.95 13.10
CA ASN A 328 -2.84 25.72 14.34
C ASN A 328 -3.09 24.91 15.62
N ASN A 329 -3.28 23.59 15.52
CA ASN A 329 -3.66 22.74 16.64
C ASN A 329 -2.46 22.11 17.37
N TYR A 330 -1.24 22.62 17.16
CA TYR A 330 -0.07 22.13 17.89
C TYR A 330 -0.13 22.55 19.36
N PRO A 331 0.36 21.72 20.30
CA PRO A 331 0.43 22.08 21.71
C PRO A 331 1.51 23.12 22.02
N MET A 332 2.36 23.47 21.04
CA MET A 332 3.33 24.57 21.12
C MET A 332 3.57 25.23 19.76
N ASP A 333 4.17 26.41 19.74
CA ASP A 333 4.47 27.15 18.50
C ASP A 333 5.67 26.57 17.74
N VAL A 334 5.35 25.70 16.77
CA VAL A 334 6.31 25.08 15.84
C VAL A 334 6.75 26.01 14.70
N TYR A 335 6.20 27.22 14.61
CA TYR A 335 6.55 28.21 13.59
C TYR A 335 7.51 29.29 14.12
N SER A 336 7.78 29.29 15.42
CA SER A 336 8.72 30.19 16.07
C SER A 336 10.16 30.07 15.51
N GLU A 337 10.91 31.16 15.51
CA GLU A 337 12.32 31.16 15.10
C GLU A 337 13.20 30.30 16.04
N GLU A 338 12.81 30.20 17.32
CA GLU A 338 13.43 29.31 18.28
C GLU A 338 13.29 27.84 17.85
N PHE A 339 12.08 27.39 17.53
CA PHE A 339 11.84 26.02 17.05
C PHE A 339 12.62 25.74 15.76
N LYS A 340 12.60 26.67 14.80
CA LYS A 340 13.35 26.48 13.55
C LYS A 340 14.85 26.33 13.77
N SER A 341 15.43 27.17 14.62
CA SER A 341 16.87 27.13 14.94
C SER A 341 17.25 25.87 15.73
N GLU A 342 16.46 25.53 16.75
CA GLU A 342 16.79 24.43 17.66
C GLU A 342 16.42 23.04 17.15
N PHE A 343 15.42 22.93 16.27
CA PHE A 343 14.98 21.67 15.69
C PHE A 343 15.45 21.51 14.24
N TYR A 344 14.93 22.31 13.29
CA TYR A 344 15.26 22.16 11.87
C TYR A 344 16.74 22.46 11.57
N GLY A 345 17.37 23.35 12.36
CA GLY A 345 18.81 23.64 12.24
C GLY A 345 19.74 22.54 12.76
N LYS A 346 19.23 21.58 13.55
CA LYS A 346 20.03 20.53 14.19
C LYS A 346 19.75 19.13 13.67
N VAL A 347 18.50 18.80 13.38
CA VAL A 347 18.12 17.44 13.00
C VAL A 347 18.37 17.18 11.52
N SER A 348 18.83 15.97 11.20
CA SER A 348 19.02 15.52 9.82
C SER A 348 18.63 14.06 9.68
N LYS A 349 18.34 13.60 8.45
CA LYS A 349 18.07 12.17 8.18
C LYS A 349 19.21 11.25 8.64
N THR A 350 20.44 11.74 8.64
CA THR A 350 21.61 10.99 9.15
C THR A 350 21.54 10.83 10.67
N ASN A 351 21.11 11.86 11.41
CA ASN A 351 20.95 11.78 12.86
C ASN A 351 19.85 10.77 13.22
N ILE A 352 18.73 10.81 12.50
CA ILE A 352 17.60 9.89 12.68
C ILE A 352 18.02 8.44 12.36
N LEU A 353 18.76 8.22 11.27
CA LEU A 353 19.33 6.90 10.97
C LEU A 353 20.25 6.41 12.09
N LYS A 354 21.15 7.27 12.60
CA LYS A 354 22.04 6.91 13.72
C LYS A 354 21.25 6.54 14.97
N TYR A 355 20.21 7.31 15.31
CA TYR A 355 19.33 7.01 16.44
C TYR A 355 18.70 5.61 16.29
N TYR A 356 18.13 5.27 15.14
CA TYR A 356 17.55 3.94 14.95
C TYR A 356 18.61 2.82 15.00
N LEU A 357 19.83 3.06 14.51
CA LEU A 357 20.92 2.09 14.61
C LEU A 357 21.43 1.90 16.05
N SER A 358 21.35 2.92 16.91
CA SER A 358 21.67 2.79 18.34
C SER A 358 20.50 2.27 19.17
N HIS A 359 19.27 2.31 18.66
CA HIS A 359 18.05 1.82 19.30
C HIS A 359 17.40 0.69 18.48
N PRO A 360 18.03 -0.50 18.39
CA PRO A 360 17.59 -1.56 17.48
C PRO A 360 16.19 -2.10 17.78
N GLU A 361 15.77 -2.11 19.05
CA GLU A 361 14.41 -2.52 19.43
C GLU A 361 13.36 -1.58 18.83
N ARG A 362 13.54 -0.26 19.04
CA ARG A 362 12.70 0.78 18.44
C ARG A 362 12.72 0.73 16.92
N PHE A 363 13.88 0.46 16.33
CA PHE A 363 13.96 0.34 14.87
C PHE A 363 13.20 -0.87 14.34
N ILE A 364 13.30 -2.03 14.99
CA ILE A 364 12.54 -3.23 14.63
C ILE A 364 11.04 -3.00 14.78
N GLU A 365 10.61 -2.32 15.86
CA GLU A 365 9.21 -1.92 16.06
C GLU A 365 8.69 -1.12 14.85
N LYS A 366 9.40 -0.05 14.47
CA LYS A 366 8.98 0.76 13.32
C LYS A 366 9.04 -0.01 12.00
N LEU A 367 10.02 -0.90 11.80
CA LEU A 367 10.07 -1.76 10.61
C LEU A 367 8.90 -2.76 10.54
N LYS A 368 8.38 -3.23 11.68
CA LYS A 368 7.13 -4.01 11.70
C LYS A 368 5.94 -3.17 11.23
N ILE A 369 5.89 -1.88 11.59
CA ILE A 369 4.87 -0.94 11.09
C ILE A 369 5.01 -0.73 9.57
N SER A 370 6.22 -0.59 9.03
CA SER A 370 6.45 -0.61 7.57
C SER A 370 5.93 -1.89 6.91
N ALA A 371 6.21 -3.05 7.51
CA ALA A 371 5.79 -4.34 6.98
C ALA A 371 4.26 -4.41 6.83
N VAL A 372 3.50 -4.09 7.89
CA VAL A 372 2.03 -4.13 7.86
C VAL A 372 1.41 -3.10 6.92
N ASN A 373 2.06 -1.93 6.76
CA ASN A 373 1.67 -0.91 5.77
C ASN A 373 1.95 -1.33 4.31
N SER A 374 2.75 -2.37 4.09
CA SER A 374 3.03 -2.85 2.74
C SER A 374 1.94 -3.79 2.20
N GLY A 375 1.01 -4.27 3.03
CA GLY A 375 0.04 -5.32 2.67
C GLY A 375 -0.68 -5.08 1.34
N TYR A 376 -1.33 -3.92 1.22
CA TYR A 376 -1.93 -3.49 -0.05
C TYR A 376 -0.92 -2.73 -0.91
N ILE A 377 -0.97 -2.99 -2.21
CA ILE A 377 -0.15 -2.29 -3.21
C ILE A 377 -0.60 -0.84 -3.37
N LYS A 378 -1.92 -0.60 -3.37
CA LYS A 378 -2.53 0.73 -3.40
C LYS A 378 -2.80 1.24 -1.98
N PRO A 379 -2.82 2.55 -1.73
CA PRO A 379 -3.11 3.08 -0.40
C PRO A 379 -4.56 2.75 -0.04
N ALA A 380 -4.75 2.12 1.13
CA ALA A 380 -6.05 1.65 1.61
C ALA A 380 -7.06 2.79 1.87
N TYR A 381 -6.59 4.04 1.91
CA TYR A 381 -7.41 5.21 2.20
C TYR A 381 -7.83 6.00 0.94
N LEU A 382 -7.64 5.45 -0.27
CA LEU A 382 -8.00 6.13 -1.52
C LEU A 382 -9.03 5.35 -2.32
N GLY A 383 -10.21 5.96 -2.50
CA GLY A 383 -11.27 5.45 -3.37
C GLY A 383 -10.82 5.34 -4.83
N ASN A 384 -11.50 4.50 -5.62
CA ASN A 384 -11.11 4.27 -7.01
C ASN A 384 -12.16 4.69 -8.04
N TYR A 385 -13.40 4.91 -7.61
CA TYR A 385 -14.51 5.32 -8.46
C TYR A 385 -14.85 6.80 -8.28
N GLY A 386 -15.47 7.39 -9.30
CA GLY A 386 -15.95 8.76 -9.28
C GLY A 386 -17.26 8.98 -8.51
N PRO A 387 -17.77 10.22 -8.48
CA PRO A 387 -18.90 10.63 -7.64
C PRO A 387 -20.26 10.00 -8.01
N ALA A 388 -20.35 9.27 -9.12
CA ALA A 388 -21.54 8.48 -9.46
C ALA A 388 -21.69 7.22 -8.59
N ARG A 389 -20.66 6.89 -7.80
CA ARG A 389 -20.62 5.75 -6.88
C ARG A 389 -20.64 6.21 -5.42
N PRO A 390 -21.09 5.35 -4.49
CA PRO A 390 -20.89 5.56 -3.06
C PRO A 390 -19.47 6.00 -2.73
N ARG A 391 -19.32 6.86 -1.71
CA ARG A 391 -18.00 7.32 -1.27
C ARG A 391 -17.15 6.11 -0.85
N PHE A 392 -15.86 6.21 -1.13
CA PHE A 392 -14.87 5.23 -0.65
C PHE A 392 -15.16 3.80 -1.15
N GLU A 393 -15.36 3.67 -2.45
CA GLU A 393 -15.51 2.37 -3.14
C GLU A 393 -14.23 1.98 -3.88
N PHE A 394 -13.89 0.69 -3.84
CA PHE A 394 -12.70 0.13 -4.46
C PHE A 394 -13.07 -0.72 -5.67
N THR A 395 -12.26 -0.64 -6.71
CA THR A 395 -12.35 -1.61 -7.81
C THR A 395 -11.73 -2.94 -7.39
N HIS A 396 -12.24 -4.02 -7.99
CA HIS A 396 -11.80 -5.41 -7.82
C HIS A 396 -11.36 -6.04 -9.16
N ARG A 397 -11.20 -5.23 -10.21
CA ARG A 397 -10.79 -5.69 -11.54
C ARG A 397 -9.33 -6.16 -11.47
N PHE A 398 -9.01 -7.37 -11.94
CA PHE A 398 -7.63 -7.88 -12.02
C PHE A 398 -6.83 -7.75 -10.71
N GLU A 399 -7.40 -8.17 -9.58
CA GLU A 399 -6.79 -8.06 -8.24
C GLU A 399 -6.16 -9.35 -7.69
N LEU A 400 -5.91 -10.32 -8.57
CA LEU A 400 -5.46 -11.66 -8.18
C LEU A 400 -4.16 -11.60 -7.35
N TRP A 401 -3.18 -10.80 -7.79
CA TRP A 401 -1.91 -10.72 -7.08
C TRP A 401 -2.05 -9.96 -5.76
N SER A 402 -2.84 -8.89 -5.73
CA SER A 402 -3.18 -8.18 -4.50
C SER A 402 -3.78 -9.14 -3.45
N LYS A 403 -4.74 -9.99 -3.84
CA LYS A 403 -5.31 -11.02 -2.95
C LYS A 403 -4.29 -12.06 -2.49
N LEU A 404 -3.44 -12.54 -3.41
CA LEU A 404 -2.38 -13.49 -3.07
C LEU A 404 -1.37 -12.89 -2.09
N ARG A 405 -1.01 -11.60 -2.23
CA ARG A 405 -0.10 -10.90 -1.29
C ARG A 405 -0.60 -10.97 0.15
N LEU A 406 -1.89 -10.68 0.36
CA LEU A 406 -2.52 -10.69 1.68
C LEU A 406 -2.63 -12.12 2.22
N MET A 407 -3.06 -13.07 1.38
CA MET A 407 -3.16 -14.49 1.76
C MET A 407 -1.80 -15.11 2.13
N LEU A 408 -0.74 -14.74 1.42
CA LEU A 408 0.63 -15.21 1.67
C LEU A 408 1.33 -14.39 2.78
N ARG A 409 0.62 -13.44 3.41
CA ARG A 409 1.12 -12.57 4.50
C ARG A 409 2.43 -11.84 4.16
N PHE A 410 2.50 -11.27 2.95
CA PHE A 410 3.66 -10.48 2.51
C PHE A 410 3.82 -9.15 3.28
N ASP A 411 2.89 -8.84 4.17
CA ASP A 411 2.89 -7.77 5.15
C ASP A 411 3.51 -8.19 6.50
N ASN A 412 3.82 -9.47 6.69
CA ASN A 412 4.45 -9.96 7.90
C ASN A 412 5.97 -9.73 7.87
N PHE A 413 6.49 -9.10 8.92
CA PHE A 413 7.92 -8.78 9.05
C PHE A 413 8.83 -10.00 8.86
N TYR A 414 8.52 -11.14 9.47
CA TYR A 414 9.36 -12.35 9.38
C TYR A 414 9.31 -13.00 7.99
N VAL A 415 8.17 -12.92 7.31
CA VAL A 415 8.06 -13.34 5.90
C VAL A 415 8.99 -12.51 5.04
N ILE A 416 8.98 -11.18 5.19
CA ILE A 416 9.87 -10.26 4.46
C ILE A 416 11.35 -10.61 4.71
N ILE A 417 11.74 -10.84 5.97
CA ILE A 417 13.11 -11.28 6.30
C ILE A 417 13.46 -12.61 5.64
N GLY A 418 12.51 -13.56 5.58
CA GLY A 418 12.68 -14.82 4.87
C GLY A 418 13.00 -14.64 3.38
N PHE A 419 12.35 -13.69 2.71
CA PHE A 419 12.64 -13.34 1.31
C PHE A 419 14.04 -12.72 1.13
N PHE A 420 14.48 -11.85 2.04
CA PHE A 420 15.86 -11.34 2.02
C PHE A 420 16.90 -12.45 2.21
N LEU A 421 16.65 -13.40 3.10
CA LEU A 421 17.52 -14.56 3.29
C LEU A 421 17.57 -15.44 2.04
N LEU A 422 16.42 -15.74 1.43
CA LEU A 422 16.36 -16.44 0.14
C LEU A 422 17.12 -15.70 -0.95
N ALA A 423 17.04 -14.37 -0.96
CA ALA A 423 17.75 -13.54 -1.91
C ALA A 423 19.27 -13.60 -1.76
N PHE A 424 19.74 -13.64 -0.52
CA PHE A 424 21.15 -13.85 -0.20
C PHE A 424 21.62 -15.26 -0.60
N ILE A 425 20.80 -16.29 -0.37
CA ILE A 425 21.12 -17.67 -0.78
C ILE A 425 21.25 -17.77 -2.31
N LEU A 426 20.35 -17.14 -3.07
CA LEU A 426 20.44 -17.05 -4.53
C LEU A 426 21.78 -16.45 -4.94
N PHE A 427 22.13 -15.30 -4.37
CA PHE A 427 23.40 -14.61 -4.65
C PHE A 427 24.62 -15.52 -4.42
N ILE A 428 24.68 -16.21 -3.28
CA ILE A 428 25.78 -17.14 -2.97
C ILE A 428 25.82 -18.33 -3.93
N ASN A 429 24.66 -18.90 -4.27
CA ASN A 429 24.60 -20.07 -5.15
C ASN A 429 25.06 -19.74 -6.58
N GLU A 430 24.55 -18.64 -7.14
CA GLU A 430 24.94 -18.19 -8.47
C GLU A 430 26.39 -17.66 -8.49
N GLY A 431 26.84 -17.00 -7.42
CA GLY A 431 28.24 -16.61 -7.22
C GLY A 431 29.21 -17.80 -7.20
N LYS A 432 28.84 -18.93 -6.59
CA LYS A 432 29.64 -20.17 -6.64
C LYS A 432 29.71 -20.77 -8.04
N GLN A 433 28.65 -20.64 -8.85
CA GLN A 433 28.64 -21.11 -10.24
C GLN A 433 29.59 -20.28 -11.13
N LEU A 434 29.75 -18.98 -10.86
CA LEU A 434 30.71 -18.12 -11.55
C LEU A 434 32.17 -18.57 -11.38
N LEU A 435 32.52 -19.19 -10.25
CA LEU A 435 33.87 -19.71 -10.03
C LEU A 435 34.17 -20.97 -10.87
N LYS A 436 33.14 -21.61 -11.43
CA LYS A 436 33.26 -22.90 -12.14
C LYS A 436 33.16 -22.78 -13.65
N THR A 437 32.75 -21.62 -14.18
CA THR A 437 32.53 -21.41 -15.62
C THR A 437 33.15 -20.09 -16.08
N ASP A 438 33.95 -20.15 -17.15
CA ASP A 438 34.50 -18.95 -17.80
C ASP A 438 33.63 -18.47 -18.97
N GLU A 439 32.81 -19.34 -19.57
CA GLU A 439 31.82 -18.94 -20.57
C GLU A 439 30.74 -18.04 -19.96
N ASP A 440 30.48 -16.90 -20.61
CA ASP A 440 29.50 -15.87 -20.23
C ASP A 440 29.66 -15.28 -18.81
N LYS A 441 30.85 -15.42 -18.21
CA LYS A 441 31.15 -14.97 -16.85
C LYS A 441 30.78 -13.50 -16.61
N LEU A 442 31.12 -12.62 -17.55
CA LEU A 442 30.82 -11.19 -17.44
C LEU A 442 29.31 -10.88 -17.50
N GLU A 443 28.57 -11.58 -18.35
CA GLU A 443 27.11 -11.41 -18.45
C GLU A 443 26.44 -11.81 -17.14
N LYS A 444 26.85 -12.95 -16.57
CA LYS A 444 26.38 -13.41 -15.26
C LYS A 444 26.78 -12.46 -14.12
N ILE A 445 27.97 -11.85 -14.16
CA ILE A 445 28.37 -10.80 -13.19
C ILE A 445 27.43 -9.60 -13.27
N ILE A 446 27.11 -9.12 -14.48
CA ILE A 446 26.19 -7.99 -14.65
C ILE A 446 24.78 -8.36 -14.17
N LEU A 447 24.29 -9.57 -14.48
CA LEU A 447 23.01 -10.05 -13.97
C LEU A 447 22.99 -10.12 -12.44
N LEU A 448 24.07 -10.58 -11.80
CA LEU A 448 24.19 -10.55 -10.34
C LEU A 448 24.29 -9.13 -9.77
N ALA A 449 24.92 -8.20 -10.48
CA ALA A 449 24.94 -6.80 -10.08
C ALA A 449 23.53 -6.18 -10.16
N ILE A 450 22.76 -6.46 -11.22
CA ILE A 450 21.34 -6.07 -11.33
C ILE A 450 20.53 -6.70 -10.19
N TRP A 451 20.76 -7.97 -9.87
CA TRP A 451 20.12 -8.64 -8.74
C TRP A 451 20.40 -7.93 -7.41
N VAL A 452 21.67 -7.61 -7.13
CA VAL A 452 22.06 -6.86 -5.93
C VAL A 452 21.35 -5.50 -5.88
N VAL A 453 21.17 -4.82 -7.01
CA VAL A 453 20.40 -3.56 -7.04
C VAL A 453 18.94 -3.78 -6.70
N ILE A 454 18.29 -4.84 -7.21
CA ILE A 454 16.90 -5.14 -6.87
C ILE A 454 16.76 -5.38 -5.36
N VAL A 455 17.65 -6.19 -4.77
CA VAL A 455 17.66 -6.47 -3.32
C VAL A 455 17.94 -5.21 -2.51
N ALA A 456 18.95 -4.42 -2.91
CA ALA A 456 19.29 -3.17 -2.24
C ALA A 456 18.16 -2.13 -2.35
N SER A 457 17.50 -2.03 -3.51
CA SER A 457 16.36 -1.15 -3.73
C SER A 457 15.17 -1.56 -2.85
N THR A 458 14.96 -2.87 -2.68
CA THR A 458 13.98 -3.40 -1.74
C THR A 458 14.30 -2.96 -0.31
N ALA A 459 15.54 -3.16 0.15
CA ALA A 459 15.97 -2.76 1.50
C ALA A 459 15.88 -1.25 1.74
N VAL A 460 16.34 -0.44 0.78
CA VAL A 460 16.28 1.03 0.84
C VAL A 460 14.82 1.48 0.96
N ASN A 461 13.92 0.98 0.12
CA ASN A 461 12.50 1.37 0.20
C ASN A 461 11.77 0.79 1.42
N PHE A 462 12.32 -0.21 2.10
CA PHE A 462 11.76 -0.71 3.36
C PHE A 462 12.09 0.19 4.55
N VAL A 463 13.31 0.75 4.54
CA VAL A 463 13.89 1.51 5.66
C VAL A 463 13.67 3.01 5.52
N VAL A 464 13.89 3.56 4.32
CA VAL A 464 13.87 5.02 4.09
C VAL A 464 12.52 5.66 4.38
N PRO A 465 11.35 5.06 4.13
CA PRO A 465 10.07 5.68 4.49
C PRO A 465 9.96 6.06 5.97
N ILE A 466 10.42 5.21 6.90
CA ILE A 466 10.40 5.52 8.35
C ILE A 466 11.40 6.62 8.70
N ILE A 467 12.63 6.54 8.18
CA ILE A 467 13.68 7.54 8.45
C ILE A 467 13.31 8.89 7.84
N GLY A 468 12.64 8.85 6.70
CA GLY A 468 12.28 10.00 5.90
C GLY A 468 11.01 10.68 6.38
N ASN A 469 9.98 9.93 6.78
CA ASN A 469 8.62 10.44 6.98
C ASN A 469 7.95 9.94 8.27
N GLY A 470 8.65 9.17 9.12
CA GLY A 470 8.02 8.50 10.27
C GLY A 470 6.89 7.58 9.81
N GLU A 471 5.79 7.58 10.54
CA GLU A 471 4.58 6.82 10.20
C GLU A 471 3.57 7.63 9.37
N ALA A 472 3.93 8.85 8.94
CA ALA A 472 3.02 9.71 8.20
C ALA A 472 2.85 9.20 6.77
N ASP A 473 1.60 8.97 6.36
CA ASP A 473 1.24 8.48 5.02
C ASP A 473 2.08 7.27 4.56
N LEU A 474 2.41 6.38 5.51
CA LEU A 474 3.40 5.33 5.30
C LEU A 474 2.98 4.37 4.19
N ALA A 475 1.69 4.00 4.10
CA ALA A 475 1.14 3.11 3.07
C ALA A 475 1.50 3.56 1.64
N LYS A 476 1.37 4.86 1.32
CA LYS A 476 1.75 5.39 0.01
C LYS A 476 3.27 5.33 -0.20
N HIS A 477 4.05 5.64 0.83
CA HIS A 477 5.51 5.59 0.78
C HIS A 477 6.07 4.16 0.66
N MET A 478 5.30 3.14 1.05
CA MET A 478 5.65 1.72 0.91
C MET A 478 5.54 1.19 -0.52
N PHE A 479 4.92 1.91 -1.47
CA PHE A 479 4.78 1.46 -2.87
C PHE A 479 6.11 1.03 -3.50
N GLY A 480 7.18 1.78 -3.24
CA GLY A 480 8.51 1.45 -3.75
C GLY A 480 9.04 0.13 -3.21
N PHE A 481 8.81 -0.15 -1.92
CA PHE A 481 9.18 -1.42 -1.32
C PHE A 481 8.40 -2.55 -1.97
N ILE A 482 7.07 -2.42 -2.07
CA ILE A 482 6.18 -3.43 -2.63
C ILE A 482 6.61 -3.79 -4.05
N HIS A 483 6.87 -2.78 -4.89
CA HIS A 483 7.36 -2.98 -6.25
C HIS A 483 8.66 -3.81 -6.33
N TYR A 484 9.70 -3.40 -5.59
CA TYR A 484 10.99 -4.08 -5.65
C TYR A 484 10.95 -5.43 -4.94
N PHE A 485 10.13 -5.57 -3.88
CA PHE A 485 9.90 -6.82 -3.17
C PHE A 485 9.21 -7.85 -4.06
N ASP A 486 8.17 -7.46 -4.80
CA ASP A 486 7.47 -8.34 -5.72
C ASP A 486 8.35 -8.71 -6.92
N LEU A 487 9.20 -7.80 -7.39
CA LEU A 487 10.22 -8.11 -8.40
C LEU A 487 11.27 -9.10 -7.87
N MET A 488 11.71 -8.93 -6.62
CA MET A 488 12.60 -9.86 -5.93
C MET A 488 11.94 -11.24 -5.79
N ALA A 489 10.67 -11.28 -5.37
CA ALA A 489 9.86 -12.49 -5.25
C ALA A 489 9.68 -13.20 -6.60
N LEU A 490 9.39 -12.47 -7.68
CA LEU A 490 9.31 -13.01 -9.04
C LEU A 490 10.59 -13.76 -9.44
N VAL A 491 11.76 -13.12 -9.24
CA VAL A 491 13.06 -13.74 -9.56
C VAL A 491 13.29 -14.97 -8.69
N LEU A 492 12.96 -14.91 -7.39
CA LEU A 492 13.10 -16.04 -6.48
C LEU A 492 12.20 -17.21 -6.85
N PHE A 493 10.95 -16.97 -7.22
CA PHE A 493 10.04 -18.03 -7.68
C PHE A 493 10.57 -18.72 -8.94
N ILE A 494 11.02 -17.94 -9.93
CA ILE A 494 11.62 -18.48 -11.15
C ILE A 494 12.88 -19.29 -10.81
N TRP A 495 13.74 -18.78 -9.93
CA TRP A 495 14.97 -19.43 -9.50
C TRP A 495 14.70 -20.74 -8.77
N ILE A 496 13.78 -20.75 -7.79
CA ILE A 496 13.35 -21.95 -7.05
C ILE A 496 12.84 -23.00 -8.03
N ILE A 497 11.90 -22.64 -8.93
CA ILE A 497 11.36 -23.57 -9.92
C ILE A 497 12.47 -24.12 -10.83
N SER A 498 13.43 -23.28 -11.24
CA SER A 498 14.55 -23.72 -12.06
C SER A 498 15.44 -24.75 -11.37
N ILE A 499 15.57 -24.67 -10.04
CA ILE A 499 16.31 -25.62 -9.21
C ILE A 499 15.50 -26.90 -9.00
N LEU A 500 14.21 -26.79 -8.72
CA LEU A 500 13.29 -27.94 -8.55
C LEU A 500 13.30 -28.84 -9.79
N LEU A 501 13.41 -28.25 -10.98
CA LEU A 501 13.53 -28.97 -12.25
C LEU A 501 14.88 -29.69 -12.45
N LYS A 502 15.92 -29.37 -11.66
CA LYS A 502 17.29 -29.91 -11.81
C LYS A 502 17.67 -30.97 -10.76
N SER A 503 17.13 -30.94 -9.53
CA SER A 503 17.61 -31.81 -8.43
C SER A 503 16.54 -32.12 -7.39
N LYS A 504 16.39 -33.40 -6.99
CA LYS A 504 15.47 -33.86 -5.93
C LYS A 504 15.91 -33.53 -4.49
N LYS A 505 17.21 -33.32 -4.23
CA LYS A 505 17.72 -33.02 -2.88
C LYS A 505 17.47 -31.57 -2.45
N THR A 506 17.50 -30.64 -3.40
CA THR A 506 17.28 -29.21 -3.14
C THR A 506 15.79 -28.88 -2.92
N ILE A 507 14.90 -29.76 -3.39
CA ILE A 507 13.44 -29.71 -3.15
C ILE A 507 13.12 -29.61 -1.66
N TYR A 508 13.76 -30.44 -0.81
CA TYR A 508 13.45 -30.50 0.62
C TYR A 508 13.90 -29.26 1.40
N LEU A 509 14.99 -28.59 0.99
CA LEU A 509 15.49 -27.38 1.66
C LEU A 509 14.64 -26.15 1.33
N SER A 510 14.26 -25.97 0.05
CA SER A 510 13.42 -24.86 -0.39
C SER A 510 11.98 -24.99 0.13
N ILE A 511 11.43 -26.20 0.11
CA ILE A 511 10.10 -26.50 0.68
C ILE A 511 10.14 -26.36 2.20
N GLY A 512 11.19 -26.85 2.87
CA GLY A 512 11.34 -26.72 4.32
C GLY A 512 11.38 -25.26 4.80
N LEU A 513 12.06 -24.37 4.08
CA LEU A 513 12.12 -22.95 4.45
C LEU A 513 10.77 -22.24 4.24
N VAL A 514 10.09 -22.51 3.12
CA VAL A 514 8.75 -21.95 2.84
C VAL A 514 7.75 -22.45 3.87
N ILE A 515 7.77 -23.75 4.21
CA ILE A 515 6.88 -24.32 5.24
C ILE A 515 7.21 -23.75 6.63
N ILE A 516 8.48 -23.56 7.00
CA ILE A 516 8.83 -22.96 8.30
C ILE A 516 8.32 -21.52 8.41
N VAL A 517 8.40 -20.74 7.33
CA VAL A 517 7.90 -19.35 7.27
C VAL A 517 6.37 -19.30 7.26
N PHE A 518 5.69 -20.29 6.66
CA PHE A 518 4.24 -20.40 6.68
C PHE A 518 3.69 -20.91 8.01
N VAL A 519 4.32 -21.92 8.61
CA VAL A 519 3.88 -22.52 9.88
C VAL A 519 4.10 -21.57 11.07
N SER A 520 5.11 -20.70 11.02
CA SER A 520 5.32 -19.67 12.04
C SER A 520 4.29 -18.53 12.03
N SER A 521 3.38 -18.48 11.05
CA SER A 521 2.30 -17.47 10.98
C SER A 521 1.09 -17.72 11.91
N GLY A 522 1.05 -18.82 12.68
CA GLY A 522 0.22 -18.95 13.89
C GLY A 522 -1.29 -19.20 13.73
N ILE A 523 -1.90 -18.98 12.56
CA ILE A 523 -3.37 -18.93 12.41
C ILE A 523 -4.07 -20.31 12.61
N MET A 524 -3.42 -21.44 12.30
CA MET A 524 -4.07 -22.76 12.41
C MET A 524 -4.23 -23.29 13.84
N LYS A 525 -3.66 -22.65 14.87
CA LYS A 525 -3.51 -23.26 16.21
C LYS A 525 -4.80 -23.26 17.05
N HIS A 526 -5.66 -22.25 16.93
CA HIS A 526 -6.81 -22.07 17.84
C HIS A 526 -8.06 -22.88 17.48
N ARG A 527 -8.33 -23.16 16.19
CA ARG A 527 -9.57 -23.83 15.76
C ARG A 527 -9.67 -25.31 16.17
N THR A 528 -8.55 -25.96 16.47
CA THR A 528 -8.49 -27.38 16.88
C THR A 528 -8.20 -27.58 18.36
N GLN A 529 -7.98 -26.49 19.09
CA GLN A 529 -7.71 -26.56 20.53
C GLN A 529 -9.00 -26.94 21.27
N LYS A 530 -8.87 -27.88 22.20
CA LYS A 530 -9.94 -28.27 23.12
C LYS A 530 -9.77 -27.52 24.42
N TYR A 531 -10.87 -27.20 25.06
CA TYR A 531 -10.92 -26.46 26.30
C TYR A 531 -11.70 -27.28 27.33
N SER A 532 -11.42 -27.08 28.60
CA SER A 532 -12.13 -27.74 29.71
C SER A 532 -13.05 -26.79 30.48
N GLU A 533 -12.86 -25.48 30.30
CA GLU A 533 -13.63 -24.43 30.97
C GLU A 533 -13.95 -23.30 29.98
N LEU A 534 -14.81 -22.37 30.41
CA LEU A 534 -15.09 -21.11 29.71
C LEU A 534 -13.88 -20.16 29.81
N GLU A 535 -12.83 -20.44 29.04
CA GLU A 535 -11.60 -19.65 28.96
C GLU A 535 -11.43 -18.97 27.58
N VAL A 536 -10.56 -17.97 27.52
CA VAL A 536 -10.30 -17.19 26.30
C VAL A 536 -9.85 -18.12 25.17
N GLY A 537 -10.51 -17.98 24.01
CA GLY A 537 -10.31 -18.80 22.82
C GLY A 537 -11.29 -19.97 22.66
N ALA A 538 -12.01 -20.37 23.73
CA ALA A 538 -13.03 -21.41 23.65
C ALA A 538 -14.28 -20.92 22.90
N TYR A 539 -15.02 -21.86 22.30
CA TYR A 539 -16.27 -21.59 21.60
C TYR A 539 -17.48 -22.08 22.38
N VAL A 540 -18.56 -21.31 22.33
CA VAL A 540 -19.82 -21.55 23.05
C VAL A 540 -20.99 -21.42 22.08
N GLN A 541 -21.94 -22.33 22.17
CA GLN A 541 -23.25 -22.25 21.52
C GLN A 541 -24.24 -21.66 22.52
N PHE A 542 -24.80 -20.49 22.20
CA PHE A 542 -25.73 -19.78 23.08
C PHE A 542 -26.76 -18.99 22.28
N GLY A 543 -28.04 -19.25 22.54
CA GLY A 543 -29.13 -18.59 21.86
C GLY A 543 -29.32 -19.00 20.39
N GLN A 544 -30.44 -18.56 19.82
CA GLN A 544 -30.81 -18.81 18.44
C GLN A 544 -31.25 -17.53 17.73
N TYR A 545 -30.95 -17.43 16.44
CA TYR A 545 -31.44 -16.40 15.54
C TYR A 545 -31.86 -17.06 14.23
N GLU A 546 -33.07 -16.75 13.74
CA GLU A 546 -33.65 -17.40 12.54
C GLU A 546 -33.56 -18.94 12.54
N ASP A 547 -33.93 -19.56 13.67
CA ASP A 547 -33.88 -21.02 13.89
C ASP A 547 -32.47 -21.65 13.74
N LYS A 548 -31.41 -20.82 13.80
CA LYS A 548 -30.01 -21.26 13.81
C LYS A 548 -29.36 -20.95 15.14
N ASP A 549 -28.60 -21.92 15.64
CA ASP A 549 -27.77 -21.75 16.83
C ASP A 549 -26.67 -20.71 16.59
N VAL A 550 -26.51 -19.76 17.52
CA VAL A 550 -25.44 -18.77 17.43
C VAL A 550 -24.20 -19.30 18.14
N ILE A 551 -23.09 -19.34 17.40
CA ILE A 551 -21.78 -19.73 17.93
C ILE A 551 -20.98 -18.48 18.28
N TRP A 552 -20.41 -18.49 19.47
CA TRP A 552 -19.62 -17.41 20.05
C TRP A 552 -18.21 -17.89 20.37
N GLN A 553 -17.23 -17.00 20.29
CA GLN A 553 -15.89 -17.18 20.83
C GLN A 553 -15.74 -16.36 22.11
N ILE A 554 -15.15 -16.95 23.15
CA ILE A 554 -14.77 -16.23 24.36
C ILE A 554 -13.51 -15.41 24.05
N ILE A 555 -13.61 -14.09 24.11
CA ILE A 555 -12.51 -13.17 23.77
C ILE A 555 -11.90 -12.49 25.00
N GLN A 556 -12.62 -12.47 26.12
CA GLN A 556 -12.15 -11.97 27.41
C GLN A 556 -12.90 -12.69 28.54
N ARG A 557 -12.27 -12.76 29.72
CA ARG A 557 -12.83 -13.34 30.95
C ARG A 557 -12.47 -12.44 32.12
N ASP A 558 -13.46 -11.88 32.80
CA ASP A 558 -13.29 -11.20 34.11
C ASP A 558 -13.78 -12.12 35.24
N ASP A 559 -13.83 -11.70 36.51
CA ASP A 559 -14.24 -12.58 37.61
C ASP A 559 -15.71 -13.02 37.55
N THR A 560 -16.59 -12.22 36.93
CA THR A 560 -18.05 -12.36 36.95
C THR A 560 -18.63 -12.91 35.65
N ALA A 561 -17.96 -12.68 34.52
CA ALA A 561 -18.50 -12.92 33.19
C ALA A 561 -17.43 -13.39 32.20
N VAL A 562 -17.91 -13.87 31.07
CA VAL A 562 -17.10 -14.07 29.85
C VAL A 562 -17.64 -13.16 28.75
N LEU A 563 -16.74 -12.46 28.07
CA LEU A 563 -17.08 -11.66 26.88
C LEU A 563 -17.11 -12.59 25.67
N LEU A 564 -18.29 -12.72 25.09
CA LEU A 564 -18.57 -13.49 23.89
C LEU A 564 -18.53 -12.58 22.68
N PHE A 565 -17.89 -13.03 21.61
CA PHE A 565 -17.92 -12.41 20.30
C PHE A 565 -18.48 -13.41 19.29
N SER A 566 -19.50 -13.03 18.54
CA SER A 566 -20.11 -13.89 17.54
C SER A 566 -19.06 -14.41 16.56
N ARG A 567 -19.15 -15.69 16.20
CA ARG A 567 -18.24 -16.30 15.23
C ARG A 567 -18.51 -15.79 13.82
N GLU A 568 -19.78 -15.74 13.45
CA GLU A 568 -20.25 -15.38 12.11
C GLU A 568 -20.96 -14.03 12.14
N VAL A 569 -21.12 -13.43 10.96
CA VAL A 569 -22.03 -12.29 10.78
C VAL A 569 -23.46 -12.80 10.91
N ILE A 570 -24.26 -12.17 11.77
CA ILE A 570 -25.63 -12.63 12.06
C ILE A 570 -26.69 -12.04 11.14
N GLU A 571 -26.45 -10.83 10.63
CA GLU A 571 -27.42 -10.06 9.83
C GLU A 571 -26.69 -8.93 9.09
N PHE A 572 -27.22 -8.48 7.96
CA PHE A 572 -26.77 -7.28 7.24
C PHE A 572 -27.74 -6.13 7.45
N MET A 573 -27.24 -4.99 7.93
CA MET A 573 -28.07 -3.80 8.09
C MET A 573 -27.25 -2.52 8.15
N PRO A 574 -27.86 -1.38 7.75
CA PRO A 574 -27.22 -0.09 7.88
C PRO A 574 -27.12 0.34 9.33
N PHE A 575 -26.08 1.11 9.62
CA PHE A 575 -25.85 1.70 10.94
C PHE A 575 -26.92 2.75 11.29
N ASP A 576 -27.40 3.48 10.28
CA ASP A 576 -28.47 4.46 10.37
C ASP A 576 -29.40 4.37 9.17
N GLN A 577 -30.71 4.58 9.38
CA GLN A 577 -31.72 4.53 8.32
C GLN A 577 -31.97 5.89 7.63
N GLY A 578 -31.24 6.94 8.02
CA GLY A 578 -31.30 8.26 7.41
C GLY A 578 -32.49 9.13 7.83
N GLY A 579 -32.56 10.34 7.26
CA GLY A 579 -33.75 11.23 7.33
C GLY A 579 -33.96 12.04 8.62
N GLY A 580 -33.28 11.73 9.72
CA GLY A 580 -33.51 12.35 11.04
C GLY A 580 -32.56 13.48 11.45
N SER A 581 -31.48 13.75 10.70
CA SER A 581 -30.42 14.68 11.12
C SER A 581 -30.63 16.12 10.64
N LYS A 582 -30.15 17.10 11.43
CA LYS A 582 -30.00 18.50 10.98
C LYS A 582 -28.76 18.72 10.12
N ASP A 583 -27.77 17.83 10.23
CA ASP A 583 -26.55 17.84 9.42
C ASP A 583 -26.83 17.29 8.02
N GLU A 584 -26.49 18.05 6.97
CA GLU A 584 -26.77 17.68 5.58
C GLU A 584 -26.03 16.41 5.13
N GLN A 585 -24.81 16.15 5.64
CA GLN A 585 -24.09 14.91 5.31
C GLN A 585 -24.83 13.72 5.90
N ARG A 586 -25.24 13.79 7.17
CA ARG A 586 -25.97 12.72 7.85
C ARG A 586 -27.36 12.45 7.24
N LYS A 587 -28.01 13.46 6.66
CA LYS A 587 -29.27 13.25 5.93
C LYS A 587 -29.10 12.34 4.71
N ILE A 588 -27.97 12.48 4.02
CA ILE A 588 -27.69 11.76 2.76
C ILE A 588 -27.00 10.41 3.05
N TYR A 589 -26.03 10.41 3.97
CA TYR A 589 -25.09 9.31 4.18
C TYR A 589 -25.25 8.58 5.51
N GLY A 590 -26.24 8.96 6.32
CA GLY A 590 -26.54 8.38 7.62
C GLY A 590 -25.74 8.98 8.78
N ASN A 591 -26.23 8.77 10.00
CA ASN A 591 -25.61 9.21 11.26
C ASN A 591 -24.73 8.12 11.89
N ASN A 592 -23.47 8.44 12.19
CA ASN A 592 -22.53 7.50 12.82
C ASN A 592 -22.52 7.52 14.37
N PHE A 593 -23.48 8.18 15.00
CA PHE A 593 -23.56 8.28 16.45
C PHE A 593 -24.17 7.03 17.09
N TRP A 594 -23.34 6.19 17.74
CA TRP A 594 -23.73 4.89 18.31
C TRP A 594 -24.98 4.92 19.20
N LYS A 595 -25.09 5.91 20.11
CA LYS A 595 -26.19 6.02 21.07
C LYS A 595 -27.58 5.98 20.43
N ASP A 596 -27.70 6.64 19.29
CA ASP A 596 -28.95 6.82 18.54
C ASP A 596 -29.02 5.91 17.29
N SER A 597 -28.03 5.02 17.11
CA SER A 597 -27.94 4.16 15.93
C SER A 597 -29.06 3.13 15.85
N TYR A 598 -29.46 2.81 14.62
CA TYR A 598 -30.48 1.80 14.35
C TYR A 598 -30.04 0.43 14.86
N ILE A 599 -28.78 0.06 14.61
CA ILE A 599 -28.17 -1.19 15.05
C ILE A 599 -28.23 -1.35 16.57
N ARG A 600 -27.82 -0.33 17.34
CA ARG A 600 -27.83 -0.42 18.82
C ARG A 600 -29.23 -0.70 19.35
N ASN A 601 -30.23 -0.02 18.80
CA ASN A 601 -31.63 -0.22 19.17
C ASN A 601 -32.13 -1.63 18.82
N TRP A 602 -31.79 -2.13 17.62
CA TRP A 602 -32.17 -3.47 17.19
C TRP A 602 -31.50 -4.57 18.03
N LEU A 603 -30.20 -4.45 18.30
CA LEU A 603 -29.43 -5.41 19.11
C LEU A 603 -30.01 -5.56 20.53
N ASN A 604 -30.34 -4.46 21.18
CA ASN A 604 -30.83 -4.45 22.57
C ASN A 604 -32.35 -4.63 22.69
N LYS A 605 -33.08 -4.76 21.58
CA LYS A 605 -34.52 -5.04 21.56
C LYS A 605 -34.80 -6.31 20.76
N ASP A 606 -34.88 -6.18 19.45
CA ASP A 606 -35.38 -7.21 18.55
C ASP A 606 -34.50 -8.46 18.60
N PHE A 607 -33.17 -8.29 18.47
CA PHE A 607 -32.23 -9.39 18.52
C PHE A 607 -32.18 -10.06 19.90
N LEU A 608 -32.00 -9.29 20.98
CA LEU A 608 -31.96 -9.85 22.34
C LEU A 608 -33.27 -10.57 22.73
N ASN A 609 -34.42 -10.14 22.22
CA ASN A 609 -35.71 -10.80 22.44
C ASN A 609 -35.79 -12.20 21.83
N VAL A 610 -35.16 -12.40 20.67
CA VAL A 610 -35.18 -13.68 19.96
C VAL A 610 -33.99 -14.57 20.32
N LEU A 611 -32.85 -13.98 20.70
CA LEU A 611 -31.62 -14.68 21.02
C LEU A 611 -31.81 -15.70 22.15
N THR A 612 -32.36 -15.26 23.28
CA THR A 612 -32.59 -16.14 24.44
C THR A 612 -33.85 -15.74 25.20
N LYS A 613 -34.51 -16.75 25.80
CA LYS A 613 -35.63 -16.51 26.72
C LYS A 613 -35.13 -16.06 28.09
N ASN A 614 -33.89 -16.41 28.47
CA ASN A 614 -33.32 -16.07 29.76
C ASN A 614 -32.34 -14.89 29.66
N LYS A 615 -32.90 -13.69 29.48
CA LYS A 615 -32.12 -12.45 29.37
C LYS A 615 -31.28 -12.12 30.61
N SER A 616 -31.55 -12.73 31.76
CA SER A 616 -30.77 -12.52 32.99
C SER A 616 -29.35 -13.08 32.89
N LEU A 617 -29.10 -14.00 31.95
CA LEU A 617 -27.76 -14.53 31.67
C LEU A 617 -26.88 -13.52 30.92
N VAL A 618 -27.49 -12.59 30.17
CA VAL A 618 -26.80 -11.56 29.40
C VAL A 618 -26.68 -10.31 30.26
N LEU A 619 -25.47 -10.00 30.71
CA LEU A 619 -25.22 -8.93 31.65
C LEU A 619 -25.15 -7.57 30.94
N GLU A 620 -25.70 -6.55 31.59
CA GLU A 620 -25.54 -5.16 31.14
C GLU A 620 -24.06 -4.75 31.28
N SER A 621 -23.53 -4.13 30.24
CA SER A 621 -22.13 -3.69 30.15
C SER A 621 -22.07 -2.19 29.92
N GLU A 622 -21.31 -1.48 30.76
CA GLU A 622 -20.94 -0.09 30.51
C GLU A 622 -19.79 -0.07 29.50
N ASN A 623 -20.04 0.50 28.33
CA ASN A 623 -19.11 0.56 27.21
C ASN A 623 -18.64 2.01 26.98
N ILE A 624 -17.38 2.17 26.61
CA ILE A 624 -16.86 3.43 26.10
C ILE A 624 -17.21 3.52 24.60
N SER A 625 -17.85 4.61 24.22
CA SER A 625 -18.17 4.94 22.83
C SER A 625 -17.49 6.25 22.44
N TYR A 626 -17.11 6.35 21.17
CA TYR A 626 -16.32 7.47 20.65
C TYR A 626 -17.15 8.44 19.83
N LEU A 627 -16.67 9.68 19.74
CA LEU A 627 -17.32 10.78 19.03
C LEU A 627 -16.46 11.28 17.87
N THR A 628 -17.13 11.87 16.88
CA THR A 628 -16.48 12.61 15.80
C THR A 628 -16.14 14.04 16.22
N ASP A 629 -15.35 14.74 15.42
CA ASP A 629 -15.12 16.18 15.58
C ASP A 629 -16.42 16.99 15.54
N ALA A 630 -17.43 16.54 14.79
CA ALA A 630 -18.73 17.19 14.69
C ALA A 630 -19.54 17.09 15.99
N ASP A 631 -19.31 16.04 16.79
CA ASP A 631 -20.04 15.78 18.04
C ASP A 631 -19.21 16.07 19.31
N LYS A 632 -18.03 16.69 19.17
CA LYS A 632 -17.10 16.92 20.30
C LYS A 632 -17.71 17.68 21.49
N ASN A 633 -18.80 18.40 21.28
CA ASN A 633 -19.51 19.12 22.35
C ASN A 633 -20.36 18.18 23.25
N LEU A 634 -20.55 16.93 22.84
CA LEU A 634 -21.28 15.90 23.59
C LEU A 634 -20.36 15.02 24.46
N LYS A 635 -19.05 15.26 24.40
CA LYS A 635 -18.06 14.41 25.07
C LYS A 635 -18.15 14.52 26.60
N GLU A 636 -17.93 13.39 27.25
CA GLU A 636 -17.67 13.29 28.69
C GLU A 636 -16.16 13.34 28.99
N GLY A 637 -15.32 12.94 28.03
CA GLY A 637 -13.86 12.97 28.13
C GLY A 637 -13.15 13.12 26.77
N GLY A 638 -11.82 13.25 26.80
CA GLY A 638 -10.97 13.32 25.61
C GLY A 638 -10.72 14.72 25.03
N THR A 639 -9.67 14.83 24.21
CA THR A 639 -9.11 16.07 23.67
C THR A 639 -9.14 16.14 22.13
N HIS A 640 -9.20 15.00 21.44
CA HIS A 640 -9.26 14.91 19.98
C HIS A 640 -10.21 13.79 19.51
N ALA A 641 -10.55 13.72 18.21
CA ALA A 641 -11.30 12.59 17.67
C ALA A 641 -10.44 11.32 17.59
N PHE A 642 -11.04 10.13 17.69
CA PHE A 642 -10.31 8.86 17.61
C PHE A 642 -9.65 8.72 16.22
N TYR A 643 -8.32 8.65 16.17
CA TYR A 643 -7.56 8.51 14.92
C TYR A 643 -7.83 7.19 14.23
N TRP A 644 -7.76 7.21 12.90
CA TRP A 644 -7.98 6.04 12.06
C TRP A 644 -6.68 5.55 11.45
N THR A 645 -6.53 4.23 11.45
CA THR A 645 -5.59 3.49 10.61
C THR A 645 -6.29 2.21 10.16
N PHE A 646 -5.92 1.72 8.98
CA PHE A 646 -6.45 0.48 8.45
C PHE A 646 -5.84 -0.76 9.12
N ILE A 647 -4.74 -0.60 9.86
CA ILE A 647 -3.92 -1.70 10.39
C ILE A 647 -4.46 -2.20 11.73
N PRO A 648 -4.85 -3.48 11.85
CA PRO A 648 -5.44 -4.02 13.09
C PRO A 648 -4.53 -3.90 14.32
N ALA A 649 -3.22 -4.11 14.14
CA ALA A 649 -2.25 -4.02 15.23
C ALA A 649 -2.02 -2.58 15.77
N ALA A 650 -2.54 -1.55 15.10
CA ALA A 650 -2.36 -0.15 15.47
C ALA A 650 -3.68 0.64 15.50
N VAL A 651 -4.83 -0.04 15.40
CA VAL A 651 -6.15 0.58 15.19
C VAL A 651 -6.65 1.39 16.41
N ASP A 652 -6.04 1.18 17.58
CA ASP A 652 -6.32 1.86 18.84
C ASP A 652 -5.48 3.13 19.07
N TRP A 653 -4.78 3.61 18.04
CA TRP A 653 -3.94 4.79 18.14
C TRP A 653 -4.74 6.02 18.61
N GLY A 654 -4.32 6.60 19.74
CA GLY A 654 -4.94 7.77 20.36
C GLY A 654 -6.29 7.50 21.03
N HIS A 655 -6.67 6.25 21.30
CA HIS A 655 -7.98 5.93 21.87
C HIS A 655 -8.19 6.47 23.30
N GLU A 656 -7.15 6.53 24.15
CA GLU A 656 -7.24 7.00 25.54
C GLU A 656 -7.66 8.48 25.66
N GLU A 657 -7.18 9.30 24.72
CA GLU A 657 -7.43 10.74 24.65
C GLU A 657 -8.57 11.09 23.69
N ALA A 658 -9.19 10.10 23.05
CA ALA A 658 -10.27 10.34 22.11
C ALA A 658 -11.55 10.84 22.79
N TYR A 659 -12.30 11.70 22.10
CA TYR A 659 -13.63 12.15 22.52
C TYR A 659 -14.52 10.94 22.79
N ASN A 660 -15.01 10.82 24.02
CA ASN A 660 -15.76 9.65 24.45
C ASN A 660 -16.94 10.00 25.34
N TYR A 661 -17.83 9.03 25.47
CA TYR A 661 -18.99 9.00 26.36
C TYR A 661 -19.35 7.55 26.68
N LYS A 662 -20.17 7.34 27.70
CA LYS A 662 -20.57 6.00 28.14
C LYS A 662 -21.95 5.58 27.63
N THR A 663 -22.08 4.30 27.28
CA THR A 663 -23.37 3.63 26.99
C THR A 663 -23.52 2.37 27.82
N ASN A 664 -24.74 2.01 28.22
CA ASN A 664 -25.05 0.73 28.84
C ASN A 664 -25.78 -0.13 27.81
N ASP A 665 -25.21 -1.30 27.51
CA ASP A 665 -25.70 -2.22 26.48
C ASP A 665 -25.59 -3.67 26.97
N GLN A 666 -26.59 -4.50 26.69
CA GLN A 666 -26.51 -5.96 26.92
C GLN A 666 -25.88 -6.66 25.72
N VAL A 667 -26.17 -6.17 24.51
CA VAL A 667 -25.58 -6.64 23.26
C VAL A 667 -25.05 -5.43 22.49
N PHE A 668 -23.80 -5.50 22.04
CA PHE A 668 -23.11 -4.37 21.40
C PHE A 668 -22.20 -4.85 20.27
N LEU A 669 -21.61 -3.91 19.53
CA LEU A 669 -20.51 -4.19 18.62
C LEU A 669 -19.20 -3.83 19.30
N LEU A 670 -18.12 -4.56 19.03
CA LEU A 670 -16.80 -4.16 19.50
C LEU A 670 -16.42 -2.81 18.91
N ASP A 671 -15.67 -2.01 19.67
CA ASP A 671 -14.93 -0.88 19.12
C ASP A 671 -13.54 -1.30 18.61
N ALA A 672 -12.85 -0.38 17.95
CA ALA A 672 -11.52 -0.62 17.39
C ALA A 672 -10.47 -0.98 18.45
N HIS A 673 -10.52 -0.38 19.65
CA HIS A 673 -9.60 -0.70 20.73
C HIS A 673 -9.86 -2.12 21.25
N GLU A 674 -11.11 -2.45 21.54
CA GLU A 674 -11.50 -3.79 22.00
C GLU A 674 -11.16 -4.88 20.97
N LEU A 675 -11.32 -4.60 19.67
CA LEU A 675 -10.90 -5.49 18.59
C LEU A 675 -9.41 -5.81 18.71
N LYS A 676 -8.55 -4.80 18.90
CA LYS A 676 -7.11 -5.04 19.06
C LYS A 676 -6.80 -5.75 20.37
N GLU A 677 -7.32 -5.24 21.47
CA GLU A 677 -7.03 -5.72 22.82
C GLU A 677 -7.43 -7.20 22.98
N TYR A 678 -8.65 -7.55 22.60
CA TYR A 678 -9.21 -8.87 22.87
C TYR A 678 -8.97 -9.87 21.77
N LEU A 679 -8.87 -9.45 20.51
CA LEU A 679 -8.70 -10.38 19.39
C LEU A 679 -7.26 -10.36 18.86
N VAL A 680 -6.76 -9.22 18.38
CA VAL A 680 -5.47 -9.13 17.70
C VAL A 680 -4.29 -9.47 18.62
N ASN A 681 -4.23 -8.89 19.82
CA ASN A 681 -3.15 -9.12 20.78
C ASN A 681 -3.14 -10.56 21.32
N ASN A 682 -4.32 -11.17 21.43
CA ASN A 682 -4.48 -12.56 21.86
C ASN A 682 -4.36 -13.58 20.71
N ASN A 683 -4.07 -13.11 19.49
CA ASN A 683 -3.95 -13.95 18.29
C ASN A 683 -5.23 -14.79 18.04
N LEU A 684 -6.39 -14.25 18.39
CA LEU A 684 -7.70 -14.82 18.08
C LEU A 684 -8.14 -14.36 16.69
N GLU A 685 -9.10 -15.08 16.12
CA GLU A 685 -9.60 -14.79 14.79
C GLU A 685 -10.54 -13.58 14.81
N HIS A 686 -10.11 -12.47 14.22
CA HIS A 686 -10.95 -11.30 14.01
C HIS A 686 -11.53 -11.21 12.59
N THR A 687 -11.04 -12.02 11.65
CA THR A 687 -11.58 -12.09 10.28
C THR A 687 -12.87 -12.89 10.24
N LYS A 688 -13.79 -12.48 9.36
CA LYS A 688 -15.02 -13.22 9.05
C LYS A 688 -15.17 -13.39 7.55
N GLU A 689 -16.07 -14.28 7.12
CA GLU A 689 -16.38 -14.48 5.70
C GLU A 689 -16.98 -13.22 5.07
N GLU A 690 -17.68 -12.42 5.87
CA GLU A 690 -18.34 -11.19 5.48
C GLU A 690 -17.83 -9.99 6.30
N PRO A 691 -17.83 -8.77 5.74
CA PRO A 691 -17.41 -7.58 6.47
C PRO A 691 -18.40 -7.25 7.59
N TYR A 692 -17.93 -6.65 8.68
CA TYR A 692 -18.79 -6.30 9.82
C TYR A 692 -18.46 -4.94 10.45
N TRP A 693 -19.51 -4.27 10.94
CA TRP A 693 -19.39 -2.97 11.59
C TRP A 693 -18.66 -3.06 12.93
N LEU A 694 -17.91 -2.01 13.25
CA LEU A 694 -17.51 -1.66 14.61
C LEU A 694 -18.42 -0.54 15.12
N ARG A 695 -18.54 -0.37 16.44
CA ARG A 695 -19.23 0.81 17.01
C ARG A 695 -18.44 2.12 16.89
N THR A 696 -17.24 2.07 16.30
CA THR A 696 -16.32 3.20 16.22
C THR A 696 -16.60 4.08 15.00
N PRO A 697 -16.83 5.40 15.17
CA PRO A 697 -16.99 6.31 14.04
C PRO A 697 -15.65 6.65 13.37
N MET A 698 -15.72 7.22 12.16
CA MET A 698 -14.58 7.89 11.53
C MET A 698 -14.45 9.30 12.11
N GLY A 699 -13.37 9.58 12.87
CA GLY A 699 -13.26 10.80 13.69
C GLY A 699 -13.47 12.11 12.93
N SER A 700 -12.96 12.21 11.70
CA SER A 700 -13.03 13.39 10.85
C SER A 700 -14.30 13.48 9.97
N ASN A 701 -15.21 12.51 10.04
CA ASN A 701 -16.38 12.45 9.17
C ASN A 701 -17.66 12.12 9.96
N PRO A 702 -18.73 12.94 9.88
CA PRO A 702 -19.93 12.78 10.69
C PRO A 702 -20.87 11.64 10.24
N SER A 703 -20.57 10.95 9.14
CA SER A 703 -21.45 9.95 8.54
C SER A 703 -20.82 8.58 8.37
N MET A 704 -19.49 8.46 8.46
CA MET A 704 -18.79 7.20 8.22
C MET A 704 -18.52 6.46 9.53
N VAL A 705 -18.69 5.13 9.48
CA VAL A 705 -18.45 4.19 10.59
C VAL A 705 -17.34 3.24 10.17
N ARG A 706 -16.50 2.79 11.12
CA ARG A 706 -15.45 1.82 10.85
C ARG A 706 -16.02 0.41 10.73
N TYR A 707 -15.44 -0.40 9.86
CA TYR A 707 -15.79 -1.80 9.69
C TYR A 707 -14.53 -2.65 9.48
N VAL A 708 -14.62 -3.94 9.81
CA VAL A 708 -13.59 -4.92 9.54
C VAL A 708 -13.91 -5.59 8.21
N ALA A 709 -13.00 -5.49 7.23
CA ALA A 709 -13.13 -6.18 5.95
C ALA A 709 -12.82 -7.67 6.07
N THR A 710 -13.12 -8.44 5.03
CA THR A 710 -12.92 -9.90 4.98
C THR A 710 -11.47 -10.33 5.10
N ASP A 711 -10.53 -9.44 4.76
CA ASP A 711 -9.09 -9.63 4.94
C ASP A 711 -8.56 -9.17 6.32
N GLY A 712 -9.46 -8.67 7.18
CA GLY A 712 -9.19 -8.30 8.55
C GLY A 712 -8.70 -6.87 8.75
N TYR A 713 -8.52 -6.08 7.69
CA TYR A 713 -8.16 -4.67 7.80
C TYR A 713 -9.37 -3.78 8.09
N ILE A 714 -9.12 -2.59 8.63
CA ILE A 714 -10.14 -1.71 9.20
C ILE A 714 -10.41 -0.53 8.26
N PHE A 715 -11.56 -0.57 7.59
CA PHE A 715 -11.98 0.49 6.69
C PHE A 715 -13.11 1.30 7.32
N HIS A 716 -13.68 2.20 6.55
CA HIS A 716 -14.83 3.00 6.95
C HIS A 716 -15.79 3.14 5.79
N LYS A 717 -17.09 3.22 6.08
CA LYS A 717 -18.13 3.35 5.06
C LYS A 717 -19.28 4.18 5.62
N ASP A 718 -20.08 4.75 4.73
CA ASP A 718 -21.23 5.58 5.10
C ASP A 718 -22.23 4.76 5.93
N ALA A 719 -22.77 5.35 7.00
CA ALA A 719 -23.65 4.70 7.96
C ALA A 719 -24.96 4.19 7.33
N ILE A 720 -25.34 4.73 6.16
CA ILE A 720 -26.49 4.28 5.37
C ILE A 720 -26.25 2.99 4.57
N GLU A 721 -25.00 2.52 4.47
CA GLU A 721 -24.65 1.32 3.71
C GLU A 721 -25.23 0.05 4.34
N ASP A 722 -25.94 -0.76 3.56
CA ASP A 722 -26.61 -1.97 4.03
C ASP A 722 -25.84 -3.27 3.71
N THR A 723 -24.69 -3.18 3.03
CA THR A 723 -23.86 -4.34 2.65
C THR A 723 -22.87 -4.78 3.72
N ILE A 724 -22.91 -4.20 4.92
CA ILE A 724 -21.98 -4.53 6.01
C ILE A 724 -22.75 -5.23 7.14
N GLY A 725 -22.17 -6.32 7.62
CA GLY A 725 -22.79 -7.22 8.59
C GLY A 725 -22.66 -6.79 10.05
N LEU A 726 -23.38 -7.51 10.91
CA LEU A 726 -23.29 -7.41 12.36
C LEU A 726 -22.50 -8.57 12.95
N ALA A 727 -21.48 -8.24 13.74
CA ALA A 727 -20.79 -9.18 14.60
C ALA A 727 -20.98 -8.75 16.07
N PRO A 728 -22.08 -9.15 16.73
CA PRO A 728 -22.33 -8.74 18.11
C PRO A 728 -21.32 -9.35 19.08
N ALA A 729 -21.17 -8.65 20.20
CA ALA A 729 -20.55 -9.09 21.42
C ALA A 729 -21.52 -8.92 22.61
N LEU A 730 -21.37 -9.77 23.62
CA LEU A 730 -22.14 -9.69 24.87
C LEU A 730 -21.37 -10.29 26.04
N ARG A 731 -21.70 -9.87 27.26
CA ARG A 731 -21.17 -10.49 28.48
C ARG A 731 -22.14 -11.52 29.01
N LEU A 732 -21.68 -12.76 29.10
CA LEU A 732 -22.45 -13.86 29.63
C LEU A 732 -22.00 -14.15 31.07
N SER A 733 -22.95 -14.31 31.99
CA SER A 733 -22.66 -14.73 33.36
C SER A 733 -21.85 -16.03 33.40
N LYS A 734 -20.85 -16.10 34.26
CA LYS A 734 -20.08 -17.34 34.48
C LYS A 734 -20.85 -18.44 35.20
N ASP A 735 -21.98 -18.12 35.81
CA ASP A 735 -22.79 -19.10 36.55
C ASP A 735 -23.51 -20.11 35.63
N VAL A 736 -23.38 -19.95 34.31
CA VAL A 736 -23.88 -20.90 33.32
C VAL A 736 -23.15 -22.24 33.42
N LYS A 737 -23.89 -23.34 33.23
CA LYS A 737 -23.34 -24.69 33.24
C LYS A 737 -23.12 -25.19 31.82
N ILE A 738 -21.93 -25.74 31.59
CA ILE A 738 -21.62 -26.51 30.38
C ILE A 738 -22.37 -27.84 30.47
N VAL A 739 -23.22 -28.13 29.48
CA VAL A 739 -24.00 -29.37 29.41
C VAL A 739 -23.41 -30.38 28.43
N ASP A 740 -22.70 -29.91 27.39
CA ASP A 740 -22.03 -30.74 26.39
C ASP A 740 -20.94 -29.95 25.65
N GLY A 741 -20.14 -30.62 24.82
CA GLY A 741 -19.10 -30.02 23.97
C GLY A 741 -17.71 -29.97 24.62
N GLU A 742 -16.71 -29.63 23.80
CA GLU A 742 -15.28 -29.58 24.20
C GLU A 742 -14.66 -28.19 23.97
N GLY A 743 -15.50 -27.18 23.76
CA GLY A 743 -15.10 -25.79 23.55
C GLY A 743 -14.33 -25.53 22.26
N SER A 744 -14.20 -26.51 21.37
CA SER A 744 -13.47 -26.35 20.10
C SER A 744 -14.36 -25.68 19.05
N GLY A 745 -13.76 -25.07 18.03
CA GLY A 745 -14.54 -24.42 16.96
C GLY A 745 -15.44 -25.38 16.16
N LYS A 746 -15.24 -26.70 16.27
CA LYS A 746 -16.11 -27.72 15.66
C LYS A 746 -17.15 -28.28 16.63
N HIS A 747 -16.82 -28.29 17.91
CA HIS A 747 -17.65 -28.85 18.99
C HIS A 747 -17.69 -27.83 20.14
N PRO A 748 -18.41 -26.71 19.95
CA PRO A 748 -18.50 -25.65 20.95
C PRO A 748 -19.16 -26.18 22.22
N PHE A 749 -18.91 -25.54 23.36
CA PHE A 749 -19.65 -25.82 24.58
C PHE A 749 -21.13 -25.46 24.39
N ILE A 750 -22.02 -26.37 24.75
CA ILE A 750 -23.44 -26.08 24.87
C ILE A 750 -23.69 -25.67 26.32
N ILE A 751 -24.29 -24.51 26.52
CA ILE A 751 -24.60 -23.99 27.86
C ILE A 751 -26.09 -24.07 28.17
N GLN A 752 -26.41 -24.28 29.44
CA GLN A 752 -27.78 -24.31 29.93
C GLN A 752 -28.38 -22.90 29.99
N GLU A 753 -29.42 -22.64 29.19
CA GLU A 753 -30.23 -21.42 29.24
C GLU A 753 -31.19 -21.35 30.44
#